data_AF-A0A932G7E3-F1
#
_entry.id   AF-A0A932G7E3-F1
#
_cell.length_a   1.000
_cell.length_b   1.000
_cell.length_c   1.000
_cell.angle_alpha   90.00
_cell.angle_beta   90.00
_cell.angle_gamma   90.00
#
_symmetry.space_group_name_H-M   'P 1'
#
loop_
_entity.id
_entity.type
_entity.pdbx_description
1 polymer ?
#
loop_
_entity_poly.entity_id
_entity_poly.type
_entity_poly.pdbx_seq_one_letter_code
_entity_poly.pdbx_strand_id
1 'polypeptide(L)'
;MTNGFRLLVFASLAALATLPEKAAATPASNAGPVVHAADEWRAEHRLIDLHQHINYTEEHLARAVKIMDRVGLGIGVNLSGSTTTQKAGEKSQFERNKELADRLFPGRFVHYMNLDYAGWDEADWPERAAKQVEEGFRRGGAGLKEYKRLGLYLRDGKGQLIKIDDPRLDPVWAKCGELGMPVSIHVADPVAFWRPYDATNERWTELKDHRAWWFGDPNIYPPHAELLAALNRVIARHPQTTFVCVHFANNAEDLDWVEQSLDKYPNMNADLAARIPEIGRHDPQKVHRLFVKHQDRIFFATDFQVYDRLTLGSGGSGPLPTDDDAAEFYAKQWRWLETWDKNFAHMTPIHGDWTISGIGLPPGVLRKVYFDNTRRLLARSLPAPAVKAARVEKDFRLDGKLTDPVWQKATPAHLEYQSANSVARPELSTTVRLLWSDRFLYLGYECPFTELTMFKPAQPRKERFGLWEKDVVEAFIGTDWGNVKKYSEFEVAPNNEKLDLTLNLPEKDFPWSSGFESAVKVDQRRKVWTAEWRIPFAALGETPKAGTRWRLNLYRCDYANNAFLAWRPTGQGSFHVPERFGTLEFGERKADAFRLSRNEQRTASVTVRSPSRRPSPAREGATADRLRRFDTPRSPGSAG
;
A
#
# COMPACT_ATOMS: atom_id res chain seq x y z
N MET A 1 -26.79 74.89 -11.01
CA MET A 1 -26.70 75.56 -12.33
C MET A 1 -25.69 74.79 -13.19
N THR A 2 -25.79 74.84 -14.53
CA THR A 2 -24.72 74.65 -15.54
C THR A 2 -23.66 73.55 -15.30
N ASN A 3 -23.60 72.40 -16.00
CA ASN A 3 -23.46 72.13 -17.45
C ASN A 3 -22.28 72.84 -18.17
N GLY A 4 -21.45 72.03 -18.86
CA GLY A 4 -20.37 72.42 -19.80
C GLY A 4 -19.40 71.25 -20.06
N PHE A 5 -19.63 70.40 -21.09
CA PHE A 5 -18.94 70.35 -22.40
C PHE A 5 -17.50 69.73 -22.36
N ARG A 6 -17.24 68.59 -23.04
CA ARG A 6 -16.81 68.38 -24.47
C ARG A 6 -15.37 68.92 -24.75
N LEU A 7 -14.47 68.35 -25.58
CA LEU A 7 -14.36 67.21 -26.54
C LEU A 7 -12.82 66.89 -26.67
N LEU A 8 -12.17 65.90 -27.33
CA LEU A 8 -12.36 64.86 -28.37
C LEU A 8 -11.90 63.46 -27.83
N VAL A 9 -12.27 62.28 -28.35
CA VAL A 9 -11.97 61.57 -29.63
C VAL A 9 -10.48 61.27 -29.91
N PHE A 10 -10.09 59.99 -29.86
CA PHE A 10 -9.56 59.23 -31.01
C PHE A 10 -9.57 57.72 -30.74
N ALA A 11 -9.74 56.91 -31.79
CA ALA A 11 -9.68 55.44 -31.74
C ALA A 11 -8.77 54.91 -32.86
N SER A 12 -7.98 53.88 -32.55
CA SER A 12 -7.21 53.06 -33.51
C SER A 12 -6.98 51.67 -32.94
N LEU A 13 -6.96 50.66 -33.81
CA LEU A 13 -6.86 49.25 -33.42
C LEU A 13 -5.41 48.82 -33.17
N ALA A 14 -5.22 47.96 -32.17
CA ALA A 14 -4.13 46.98 -32.13
C ALA A 14 -4.66 45.70 -31.46
N ALA A 15 -4.53 44.55 -32.13
CA ALA A 15 -4.96 43.27 -31.57
C ALA A 15 -3.89 42.73 -30.61
N LEU A 16 -4.28 42.45 -29.36
CA LEU A 16 -3.46 41.65 -28.44
C LEU A 16 -3.98 40.21 -28.45
N ALA A 17 -3.07 39.25 -28.68
CA ALA A 17 -3.36 37.85 -28.48
C ALA A 17 -3.50 37.55 -26.97
N THR A 18 -4.58 36.88 -26.59
CA THR A 18 -4.80 36.43 -25.21
C THR A 18 -3.82 35.31 -24.88
N LEU A 19 -2.79 35.62 -24.08
CA LEU A 19 -2.00 34.59 -23.40
C LEU A 19 -2.91 33.83 -22.41
N PRO A 20 -2.79 32.50 -22.29
CA PRO A 20 -3.54 31.75 -21.29
C PRO A 20 -3.12 32.19 -19.89
N GLU A 21 -4.12 32.42 -19.04
CA GLU A 21 -3.93 32.88 -17.67
C GLU A 21 -3.15 31.83 -16.87
N LYS A 22 -2.13 32.28 -16.10
CA LYS A 22 -1.39 31.37 -15.22
C LYS A 22 -2.34 30.85 -14.15
N ALA A 23 -2.50 29.54 -14.05
CA ALA A 23 -3.17 28.91 -12.93
C ALA A 23 -2.58 29.45 -11.62
N ALA A 24 -3.41 30.15 -10.84
CA ALA A 24 -2.99 30.74 -9.57
C ALA A 24 -2.63 29.61 -8.60
N ALA A 25 -1.46 29.71 -7.95
CA ALA A 25 -1.08 28.76 -6.93
C ALA A 25 -2.06 28.87 -5.75
N THR A 26 -2.70 27.76 -5.40
CA THR A 26 -3.60 27.68 -4.24
C THR A 26 -2.86 28.16 -2.99
N PRO A 27 -3.45 29.06 -2.17
CA PRO A 27 -2.82 29.47 -0.92
C PRO A 27 -2.54 28.25 -0.04
N ALA A 28 -1.35 28.17 0.55
CA ALA A 28 -1.04 27.16 1.56
C ALA A 28 -2.04 27.31 2.70
N SER A 29 -2.86 26.29 2.94
CA SER A 29 -3.92 26.38 3.94
C SER A 29 -3.33 26.45 5.35
N ASN A 30 -3.98 27.18 6.25
CA ASN A 30 -3.72 27.09 7.70
C ASN A 30 -4.30 25.77 8.24
N ALA A 31 -3.77 24.66 7.75
CA ALA A 31 -4.06 23.31 8.18
C ALA A 31 -3.74 23.14 9.67
N GLY A 32 -4.65 22.52 10.43
CA GLY A 32 -4.34 22.10 11.79
C GLY A 32 -3.25 21.02 11.82
N PRO A 33 -2.56 20.80 12.97
CA PRO A 33 -1.44 19.86 13.06
C PRO A 33 -1.73 18.43 12.59
N VAL A 34 -3.01 18.01 12.61
CA VAL A 34 -3.47 16.71 12.08
C VAL A 34 -3.30 16.64 10.57
N VAL A 35 -3.80 17.64 9.84
CA VAL A 35 -3.81 17.68 8.37
C VAL A 35 -2.38 17.85 7.85
N HIS A 36 -1.54 18.66 8.52
CA HIS A 36 -0.11 18.78 8.16
C HIS A 36 0.62 17.43 8.19
N ALA A 37 0.48 16.67 9.28
CA ALA A 37 1.10 15.36 9.41
C ALA A 37 0.54 14.34 8.39
N ALA A 38 -0.76 14.41 8.10
CA ALA A 38 -1.39 13.56 7.09
C ALA A 38 -0.94 13.90 5.66
N ASP A 39 -0.73 15.18 5.34
CA ASP A 39 -0.19 15.64 4.06
C ASP A 39 1.28 15.24 3.87
N GLU A 40 2.10 15.27 4.92
CA GLU A 40 3.46 14.71 4.90
C GLU A 40 3.42 13.21 4.58
N TRP A 41 2.54 12.43 5.23
CA TRP A 41 2.43 10.99 4.95
C TRP A 41 1.88 10.69 3.55
N ARG A 42 1.01 11.54 3.00
CA ARG A 42 0.56 11.46 1.60
C ARG A 42 1.69 11.77 0.61
N ALA A 43 2.47 12.82 0.86
CA ALA A 43 3.60 13.22 0.02
C ALA A 43 4.76 12.21 0.04
N GLU A 44 4.91 11.45 1.13
CA GLU A 44 5.85 10.34 1.27
C GLU A 44 5.26 8.97 0.82
N HIS A 45 4.04 8.94 0.28
CA HIS A 45 3.31 7.73 -0.13
C HIS A 45 3.27 6.63 0.94
N ARG A 46 2.97 6.98 2.20
CA ARG A 46 3.04 6.07 3.36
C ARG A 46 1.77 5.30 3.66
N LEU A 47 0.63 5.79 3.18
CA LEU A 47 -0.70 5.23 3.45
C LEU A 47 -0.88 3.88 2.75
N ILE A 48 -1.63 2.98 3.38
CA ILE A 48 -1.92 1.63 2.86
C ILE A 48 -3.44 1.40 2.87
N ASP A 49 -3.99 1.07 1.71
CA ASP A 49 -5.40 0.68 1.57
C ASP A 49 -5.53 -0.84 1.72
N LEU A 50 -6.15 -1.30 2.81
CA LEU A 50 -6.27 -2.73 3.13
C LEU A 50 -7.31 -3.48 2.26
N HIS A 51 -8.14 -2.78 1.48
CA HIS A 51 -9.26 -3.40 0.78
C HIS A 51 -9.48 -2.77 -0.60
N GLN A 52 -8.79 -3.34 -1.59
CA GLN A 52 -8.99 -3.02 -3.00
C GLN A 52 -9.35 -4.27 -3.80
N HIS A 53 -10.03 -4.06 -4.93
CA HIS A 53 -10.41 -5.15 -5.84
C HIS A 53 -10.02 -4.79 -7.28
N ILE A 54 -8.81 -5.19 -7.70
CA ILE A 54 -8.23 -4.80 -9.00
C ILE A 54 -8.11 -6.02 -9.92
N ASN A 55 -8.56 -5.89 -11.17
CA ASN A 55 -8.36 -6.90 -12.20
C ASN A 55 -6.88 -6.99 -12.59
N TYR A 56 -6.35 -8.20 -12.74
CA TYR A 56 -4.94 -8.44 -13.09
C TYR A 56 -4.72 -8.32 -14.60
N THR A 57 -4.82 -7.10 -15.12
CA THR A 57 -4.35 -6.70 -16.46
C THR A 57 -3.34 -5.57 -16.34
N GLU A 58 -2.50 -5.39 -17.36
CA GLU A 58 -1.50 -4.31 -17.37
C GLU A 58 -2.15 -2.92 -17.26
N GLU A 59 -3.28 -2.72 -17.96
CA GLU A 59 -4.08 -1.49 -17.93
C GLU A 59 -4.69 -1.21 -16.55
N HIS A 60 -5.37 -2.19 -15.94
CA HIS A 60 -6.05 -1.98 -14.66
C HIS A 60 -5.04 -1.78 -13.51
N LEU A 61 -3.93 -2.52 -13.51
CA LEU A 61 -2.84 -2.32 -12.54
C LEU A 61 -2.18 -0.94 -12.73
N ALA A 62 -1.92 -0.50 -13.97
CA ALA A 62 -1.37 0.82 -14.26
C ALA A 62 -2.31 1.96 -13.85
N ARG A 63 -3.62 1.83 -14.12
CA ARG A 63 -4.64 2.80 -13.72
C ARG A 63 -4.77 2.89 -12.20
N ALA A 64 -4.74 1.76 -11.50
CA ALA A 64 -4.73 1.73 -10.04
C ALA A 64 -3.50 2.46 -9.48
N VAL A 65 -2.28 2.15 -9.95
CA VAL A 65 -1.05 2.81 -9.49
C VAL A 65 -1.06 4.32 -9.77
N LYS A 66 -1.51 4.75 -10.95
CA LYS A 66 -1.66 6.18 -11.31
C LYS A 66 -2.57 6.93 -10.32
N ILE A 67 -3.67 6.30 -9.89
CA ILE A 67 -4.61 6.89 -8.92
C ILE A 67 -4.00 6.87 -7.51
N MET A 68 -3.37 5.76 -7.10
CA MET A 68 -2.66 5.63 -5.82
C MET A 68 -1.57 6.71 -5.65
N ASP A 69 -0.76 6.93 -6.68
CA ASP A 69 0.29 7.96 -6.70
C ASP A 69 -0.29 9.38 -6.52
N ARG A 70 -1.46 9.64 -7.12
CA ARG A 70 -2.15 10.93 -7.02
C ARG A 70 -2.72 11.21 -5.63
N VAL A 71 -3.10 10.19 -4.87
CA VAL A 71 -3.78 10.34 -3.56
C VAL A 71 -2.89 10.04 -2.34
N GLY A 72 -1.63 9.65 -2.56
CA GLY A 72 -0.65 9.39 -1.49
C GLY A 72 -0.63 7.95 -0.96
N LEU A 73 -1.17 6.98 -1.72
CA LEU A 73 -1.12 5.55 -1.38
C LEU A 73 0.17 4.91 -1.87
N GLY A 74 0.97 4.37 -0.94
CA GLY A 74 2.14 3.57 -1.27
C GLY A 74 1.77 2.17 -1.72
N ILE A 75 0.87 1.52 -0.98
CA ILE A 75 0.54 0.10 -1.14
C ILE A 75 -0.98 -0.08 -1.19
N GLY A 76 -1.45 -0.85 -2.17
CA GLY A 76 -2.81 -1.37 -2.23
C GLY A 76 -2.85 -2.86 -1.91
N VAL A 77 -3.74 -3.29 -1.01
CA VAL A 77 -3.96 -4.70 -0.71
C VAL A 77 -5.12 -5.20 -1.57
N ASN A 78 -4.80 -5.93 -2.64
CA ASN A 78 -5.78 -6.47 -3.59
C ASN A 78 -6.33 -7.81 -3.07
N LEU A 79 -7.63 -7.81 -2.77
CA LEU A 79 -8.35 -8.95 -2.23
C LEU A 79 -8.92 -9.91 -3.31
N SER A 80 -8.71 -9.57 -4.59
CA SER A 80 -9.09 -10.36 -5.78
C SER A 80 -8.02 -11.36 -6.27
N GLY A 81 -7.10 -11.83 -5.42
CA GLY A 81 -5.95 -12.64 -5.90
C GLY A 81 -6.31 -13.93 -6.65
N SER A 82 -7.54 -14.44 -6.47
CA SER A 82 -8.03 -15.74 -6.98
C SER A 82 -7.42 -16.95 -6.27
N THR A 83 -7.74 -18.15 -6.77
CA THR A 83 -7.48 -19.44 -6.12
C THR A 83 -6.07 -19.96 -6.38
N THR A 84 -5.65 -20.83 -5.46
CA THR A 84 -4.41 -21.63 -5.52
C THR A 84 -4.71 -23.06 -5.97
N THR A 85 -5.72 -23.22 -6.84
CA THR A 85 -6.06 -24.49 -7.50
C THR A 85 -5.55 -24.46 -8.94
N GLN A 86 -5.00 -25.59 -9.41
CA GLN A 86 -4.38 -25.73 -10.72
C GLN A 86 -4.47 -27.16 -11.25
N LYS A 87 -4.27 -27.33 -12.55
CA LYS A 87 -3.90 -28.62 -13.14
C LYS A 87 -2.43 -28.93 -12.86
N ALA A 88 -2.08 -30.21 -12.86
CA ALA A 88 -0.69 -30.64 -12.67
C ALA A 88 0.23 -30.03 -13.76
N GLY A 89 1.33 -29.39 -13.35
CA GLY A 89 2.29 -28.73 -14.24
C GLY A 89 1.93 -27.29 -14.64
N GLU A 90 0.72 -26.80 -14.37
CA GLU A 90 0.33 -25.40 -14.57
C GLU A 90 0.56 -24.56 -13.30
N LYS A 91 0.76 -23.25 -13.44
CA LYS A 91 0.66 -22.30 -12.30
C LYS A 91 -0.80 -22.04 -11.97
N SER A 92 -1.15 -21.86 -10.70
CA SER A 92 -2.46 -21.37 -10.26
C SER A 92 -2.80 -19.99 -10.83
N GLN A 93 -4.08 -19.58 -10.74
CA GLN A 93 -4.44 -18.20 -11.11
C GLN A 93 -3.81 -17.20 -10.14
N PHE A 94 -3.76 -17.51 -8.84
CA PHE A 94 -3.07 -16.69 -7.85
C PHE A 94 -1.61 -16.41 -8.20
N GLU A 95 -0.83 -17.43 -8.57
CA GLU A 95 0.56 -17.25 -9.00
C GLU A 95 0.68 -16.31 -10.20
N ARG A 96 -0.10 -16.54 -11.27
CA ARG A 96 -0.04 -15.72 -12.49
C ARG A 96 -0.43 -14.25 -12.22
N ASN A 97 -1.45 -14.05 -11.40
CA ASN A 97 -1.91 -12.73 -10.96
C ASN A 97 -0.81 -11.99 -10.18
N LYS A 98 -0.24 -12.63 -9.16
CA LYS A 98 0.83 -12.06 -8.34
C LYS A 98 2.09 -11.78 -9.15
N GLU A 99 2.56 -12.71 -9.97
CA GLU A 99 3.74 -12.54 -10.83
C GLU A 99 3.58 -11.37 -11.82
N LEU A 100 2.37 -11.16 -12.36
CA LEU A 100 2.09 -10.02 -13.23
C LEU A 100 2.21 -8.68 -12.48
N ALA A 101 1.63 -8.59 -11.29
CA ALA A 101 1.68 -7.38 -10.46
C ALA A 101 3.09 -7.08 -9.93
N ASP A 102 3.80 -8.09 -9.41
CA ASP A 102 5.19 -7.96 -8.94
C ASP A 102 6.13 -7.51 -10.07
N ARG A 103 5.93 -8.01 -11.30
CA ARG A 103 6.76 -7.69 -12.48
C ARG A 103 6.54 -6.26 -12.97
N LEU A 104 5.28 -5.79 -13.00
CA LEU A 104 4.93 -4.48 -13.52
C LEU A 104 5.11 -3.35 -12.49
N PHE A 105 4.70 -3.61 -11.24
CA PHE A 105 4.63 -2.61 -10.17
C PHE A 105 5.22 -3.17 -8.86
N PRO A 106 6.52 -3.52 -8.85
CA PRO A 106 7.17 -4.18 -7.72
C PRO A 106 7.00 -3.36 -6.44
N GLY A 107 6.39 -3.98 -5.43
CA GLY A 107 6.16 -3.40 -4.11
C GLY A 107 4.97 -2.43 -3.99
N ARG A 108 4.17 -2.23 -5.04
CA ARG A 108 2.93 -1.42 -4.97
C ARG A 108 1.71 -2.22 -4.50
N PHE A 109 1.75 -3.53 -4.62
CA PHE A 109 0.63 -4.41 -4.27
C PHE A 109 0.98 -5.49 -3.25
N VAL A 110 -0.04 -5.88 -2.49
CA VAL A 110 -0.06 -7.06 -1.62
C VAL A 110 -1.31 -7.87 -1.97
N HIS A 111 -1.22 -9.19 -1.95
CA HIS A 111 -2.25 -10.06 -2.53
C HIS A 111 -2.83 -10.99 -1.47
N TYR A 112 -4.15 -11.03 -1.34
CA TYR A 112 -4.84 -12.09 -0.61
C TYR A 112 -5.29 -13.18 -1.58
N MET A 113 -5.22 -14.44 -1.16
CA MET A 113 -5.82 -15.55 -1.92
C MET A 113 -7.34 -15.59 -1.71
N ASN A 114 -8.04 -16.33 -2.58
CA ASN A 114 -9.44 -16.69 -2.40
C ASN A 114 -9.58 -18.22 -2.35
N LEU A 115 -10.54 -18.72 -1.57
CA LEU A 115 -10.78 -20.17 -1.46
C LEU A 115 -11.65 -20.69 -2.62
N ASP A 116 -11.25 -21.83 -3.17
CA ASP A 116 -12.01 -22.67 -4.10
C ASP A 116 -12.91 -23.65 -3.31
N TYR A 117 -14.20 -23.69 -3.68
CA TYR A 117 -15.24 -24.48 -3.04
C TYR A 117 -15.62 -25.74 -3.84
N ALA A 118 -14.90 -26.04 -4.94
CA ALA A 118 -15.15 -27.23 -5.74
C ALA A 118 -15.07 -28.54 -4.90
N GLY A 119 -16.12 -29.36 -5.00
CA GLY A 119 -16.22 -30.63 -4.27
C GLY A 119 -16.66 -30.50 -2.80
N TRP A 120 -17.37 -29.45 -2.40
CA TRP A 120 -17.81 -29.20 -1.01
C TRP A 120 -18.40 -30.42 -0.27
N ASP A 121 -19.21 -31.24 -0.96
CA ASP A 121 -19.86 -32.41 -0.37
C ASP A 121 -18.94 -33.65 -0.25
N GLU A 122 -17.72 -33.59 -0.80
CA GLU A 122 -16.73 -34.66 -0.73
C GLU A 122 -16.08 -34.71 0.66
N ALA A 123 -15.87 -35.92 1.18
CA ALA A 123 -15.44 -36.11 2.57
C ALA A 123 -14.03 -35.56 2.90
N ASP A 124 -13.20 -35.30 1.90
CA ASP A 124 -11.83 -34.75 2.03
C ASP A 124 -11.76 -33.24 1.75
N TRP A 125 -12.90 -32.58 1.51
CA TRP A 125 -12.94 -31.16 1.18
C TRP A 125 -12.28 -30.27 2.26
N PRO A 126 -12.49 -30.48 3.58
CA PRO A 126 -11.84 -29.67 4.62
C PRO A 126 -10.31 -29.73 4.55
N GLU A 127 -9.74 -30.92 4.32
CA GLU A 127 -8.31 -31.14 4.17
C GLU A 127 -7.76 -30.53 2.88
N ARG A 128 -8.51 -30.60 1.78
CA ARG A 128 -8.16 -29.91 0.52
C ARG A 128 -8.23 -28.40 0.65
N ALA A 129 -9.23 -27.87 1.36
CA ALA A 129 -9.41 -26.45 1.60
C ALA A 129 -8.28 -25.89 2.50
N ALA A 130 -7.89 -26.60 3.56
CA ALA A 130 -6.73 -26.22 4.37
C ALA A 130 -5.41 -26.21 3.56
N LYS A 131 -5.21 -27.18 2.67
CA LYS A 131 -4.04 -27.22 1.76
C LYS A 131 -3.98 -26.06 0.77
N GLN A 132 -5.13 -25.49 0.37
CA GLN A 132 -5.13 -24.25 -0.43
C GLN A 132 -4.52 -23.09 0.36
N VAL A 133 -4.77 -22.99 1.67
CA VAL A 133 -4.19 -21.94 2.54
C VAL A 133 -2.67 -22.13 2.67
N GLU A 134 -2.21 -23.37 2.86
CA GLU A 134 -0.78 -23.71 2.88
C GLU A 134 -0.07 -23.33 1.55
N GLU A 135 -0.69 -23.65 0.42
CA GLU A 135 -0.17 -23.27 -0.90
C GLU A 135 -0.17 -21.75 -1.08
N GLY A 136 -1.25 -21.05 -0.70
CA GLY A 136 -1.35 -19.60 -0.76
C GLY A 136 -0.26 -18.90 0.05
N PHE A 137 -0.05 -19.33 1.29
CA PHE A 137 1.07 -18.88 2.12
C PHE A 137 2.41 -19.09 1.42
N ARG A 138 2.65 -20.29 0.91
CA ARG A 138 3.89 -20.68 0.21
C ARG A 138 4.14 -19.88 -1.07
N ARG A 139 3.08 -19.36 -1.72
CA ARG A 139 3.16 -18.45 -2.88
C ARG A 139 3.19 -16.96 -2.51
N GLY A 140 3.31 -16.63 -1.21
CA GLY A 140 3.40 -15.24 -0.75
C GLY A 140 2.05 -14.52 -0.63
N GLY A 141 0.95 -15.28 -0.50
CA GLY A 141 -0.34 -14.76 -0.06
C GLY A 141 -0.23 -14.12 1.32
N ALA A 142 -0.75 -12.91 1.45
CA ALA A 142 -0.68 -12.14 2.69
C ALA A 142 -1.76 -12.57 3.69
N GLY A 143 -2.96 -12.86 3.18
CA GLY A 143 -4.11 -13.35 3.92
C GLY A 143 -5.12 -14.04 2.99
N LEU A 144 -6.28 -14.39 3.53
CA LEU A 144 -7.40 -15.02 2.82
C LEU A 144 -8.58 -14.03 2.76
N LYS A 145 -9.12 -13.73 1.56
CA LYS A 145 -10.39 -13.00 1.41
C LYS A 145 -11.50 -14.01 1.18
N GLU A 146 -12.45 -14.02 2.09
CA GLU A 146 -13.77 -14.59 1.86
C GLU A 146 -14.77 -13.47 1.52
N TYR A 147 -15.55 -13.72 0.47
CA TYR A 147 -16.59 -12.81 -0.01
C TYR A 147 -17.92 -13.14 0.68
N LYS A 148 -18.91 -12.27 0.49
CA LYS A 148 -20.32 -12.47 0.87
C LYS A 148 -20.97 -13.61 0.06
N ARG A 149 -20.50 -14.84 0.27
CA ARG A 149 -20.84 -16.08 -0.46
C ARG A 149 -21.45 -17.12 0.48
N LEU A 150 -20.81 -17.31 1.63
CA LEU A 150 -21.31 -18.13 2.73
C LEU A 150 -22.60 -17.50 3.28
N GLY A 151 -23.60 -18.34 3.55
CA GLY A 151 -24.91 -17.94 4.05
C GLY A 151 -25.82 -17.23 3.05
N LEU A 152 -25.36 -16.90 1.83
CA LEU A 152 -26.11 -16.07 0.86
C LEU A 152 -26.07 -16.52 -0.62
N TYR A 153 -25.04 -17.21 -1.10
CA TYR A 153 -24.98 -17.66 -2.51
C TYR A 153 -24.51 -19.10 -2.71
N LEU A 154 -23.46 -19.53 -1.99
CA LEU A 154 -22.93 -20.89 -2.12
C LEU A 154 -23.90 -21.92 -1.54
N ARG A 155 -24.12 -23.01 -2.27
CA ARG A 155 -25.05 -24.08 -1.91
C ARG A 155 -24.38 -25.45 -1.95
N ASP A 156 -24.82 -26.34 -1.07
CA ASP A 156 -24.40 -27.74 -1.03
C ASP A 156 -25.09 -28.58 -2.14
N GLY A 157 -24.73 -29.85 -2.26
CA GLY A 157 -25.35 -30.80 -3.19
C GLY A 157 -26.84 -31.08 -2.96
N LYS A 158 -27.44 -30.51 -1.91
CA LYS A 158 -28.88 -30.54 -1.59
C LYS A 158 -29.55 -29.18 -1.82
N GLY A 159 -28.84 -28.23 -2.44
CA GLY A 159 -29.31 -26.88 -2.72
C GLY A 159 -29.43 -25.98 -1.48
N GLN A 160 -28.98 -26.42 -0.30
CA GLN A 160 -29.05 -25.64 0.94
C GLN A 160 -27.89 -24.63 0.99
N LEU A 161 -28.14 -23.43 1.53
CA LEU A 161 -27.08 -22.43 1.68
C LEU A 161 -26.00 -22.91 2.65
N ILE A 162 -24.75 -22.91 2.20
CA ILE A 162 -23.58 -23.29 3.01
C ILE A 162 -23.39 -22.23 4.10
N LYS A 163 -23.46 -22.63 5.38
CA LYS A 163 -23.39 -21.70 6.51
C LYS A 163 -21.96 -21.22 6.77
N ILE A 164 -21.84 -19.97 7.23
CA ILE A 164 -20.58 -19.31 7.62
C ILE A 164 -19.81 -20.13 8.68
N ASP A 165 -20.55 -20.75 9.59
CA ASP A 165 -20.05 -21.52 10.73
C ASP A 165 -20.10 -23.04 10.54
N ASP A 166 -20.33 -23.54 9.31
CA ASP A 166 -20.26 -24.98 9.02
C ASP A 166 -18.89 -25.55 9.42
N PRO A 167 -18.82 -26.67 10.18
CA PRO A 167 -17.56 -27.17 10.72
C PRO A 167 -16.56 -27.63 9.66
N ARG A 168 -16.95 -27.86 8.39
CA ARG A 168 -16.00 -28.12 7.29
C ARG A 168 -15.03 -26.95 7.05
N LEU A 169 -15.41 -25.73 7.44
CA LEU A 169 -14.56 -24.55 7.29
C LEU A 169 -13.53 -24.39 8.42
N ASP A 170 -13.71 -25.09 9.55
CA ASP A 170 -12.84 -24.92 10.72
C ASP A 170 -11.35 -25.22 10.46
N PRO A 171 -10.96 -26.23 9.64
CA PRO A 171 -9.57 -26.43 9.23
C PRO A 171 -8.98 -25.28 8.41
N VAL A 172 -9.80 -24.58 7.61
CA VAL A 172 -9.35 -23.39 6.83
C VAL A 172 -9.02 -22.24 7.77
N TRP A 173 -9.92 -21.95 8.71
CA TRP A 173 -9.75 -20.87 9.68
C TRP A 173 -8.59 -21.17 10.64
N ALA A 174 -8.45 -22.41 11.12
CA ALA A 174 -7.34 -22.82 11.97
C ALA A 174 -5.98 -22.71 11.25
N LYS A 175 -5.90 -23.16 9.99
CA LYS A 175 -4.67 -23.06 9.19
C LYS A 175 -4.28 -21.61 8.88
N CYS A 176 -5.25 -20.73 8.69
CA CYS A 176 -4.99 -19.28 8.61
C CYS A 176 -4.32 -18.75 9.89
N GLY A 177 -4.80 -19.16 11.07
CA GLY A 177 -4.19 -18.79 12.36
C GLY A 177 -2.76 -19.33 12.52
N GLU A 178 -2.56 -20.63 12.26
CA GLU A 178 -1.25 -21.32 12.32
C GLU A 178 -0.17 -20.61 11.48
N LEU A 179 -0.53 -20.17 10.27
CA LEU A 179 0.38 -19.51 9.33
C LEU A 179 0.47 -17.98 9.56
N GLY A 180 -0.30 -17.43 10.50
CA GLY A 180 -0.44 -15.98 10.72
C GLY A 180 -1.03 -15.24 9.52
N MET A 181 -1.88 -15.88 8.73
CA MET A 181 -2.63 -15.27 7.63
C MET A 181 -3.95 -14.69 8.16
N PRO A 182 -4.14 -13.36 8.17
CA PRO A 182 -5.43 -12.78 8.53
C PRO A 182 -6.51 -13.14 7.50
N VAL A 183 -7.75 -13.26 7.97
CA VAL A 183 -8.92 -13.54 7.15
C VAL A 183 -9.75 -12.26 7.01
N SER A 184 -9.79 -11.68 5.81
CA SER A 184 -10.74 -10.62 5.47
C SER A 184 -12.09 -11.25 5.11
N ILE A 185 -13.10 -11.10 5.97
CA ILE A 185 -14.36 -11.86 5.90
C ILE A 185 -15.58 -10.95 5.75
N HIS A 186 -16.26 -11.08 4.61
CA HIS A 186 -17.55 -10.44 4.33
C HIS A 186 -18.66 -11.50 4.49
N VAL A 187 -19.62 -11.28 5.39
CA VAL A 187 -20.78 -12.15 5.63
C VAL A 187 -22.13 -11.48 5.37
N ALA A 188 -22.22 -10.16 5.53
CA ALA A 188 -23.46 -9.41 5.37
C ALA A 188 -23.20 -8.01 4.80
N ASP A 189 -24.13 -7.57 3.94
CA ASP A 189 -24.22 -6.23 3.39
C ASP A 189 -25.18 -5.36 4.27
N PRO A 190 -25.47 -4.08 3.95
CA PRO A 190 -26.28 -3.22 4.81
C PRO A 190 -27.62 -3.86 5.20
N VAL A 191 -28.09 -3.65 6.43
CA VAL A 191 -29.33 -4.24 6.97
C VAL A 191 -30.56 -3.81 6.17
N ALA A 192 -30.47 -2.69 5.45
CA ALA A 192 -31.42 -2.23 4.45
C ALA A 192 -31.71 -3.27 3.35
N PHE A 193 -30.76 -4.14 3.01
CA PHE A 193 -30.92 -5.19 1.98
C PHE A 193 -31.87 -6.32 2.44
N TRP A 194 -32.20 -6.40 3.73
CA TRP A 194 -33.25 -7.27 4.29
C TRP A 194 -34.59 -6.54 4.53
N ARG A 195 -34.68 -5.24 4.22
CA ARG A 195 -35.93 -4.46 4.27
C ARG A 195 -36.70 -4.61 2.95
N PRO A 196 -37.97 -4.16 2.84
CA PRO A 196 -38.76 -4.30 1.62
C PRO A 196 -38.04 -3.81 0.34
N TYR A 197 -38.29 -4.48 -0.78
CA TYR A 197 -37.75 -4.09 -2.10
C TYR A 197 -38.66 -3.08 -2.78
N ASP A 198 -38.63 -1.84 -2.30
CA ASP A 198 -39.40 -0.73 -2.86
C ASP A 198 -38.73 0.63 -2.58
N ALA A 199 -39.36 1.70 -3.08
CA ALA A 199 -38.84 3.06 -3.00
C ALA A 199 -38.81 3.68 -1.58
N THR A 200 -39.30 2.99 -0.55
CA THR A 200 -39.14 3.41 0.86
C THR A 200 -37.83 2.91 1.48
N ASN A 201 -37.11 2.01 0.79
CA ASN A 201 -35.83 1.49 1.25
C ASN A 201 -34.73 2.56 1.13
N GLU A 202 -33.97 2.81 2.20
CA GLU A 202 -32.90 3.82 2.19
C GLU A 202 -31.77 3.53 1.19
N ARG A 203 -31.66 2.28 0.71
CA ARG A 203 -30.72 1.84 -0.35
C ARG A 203 -31.39 1.67 -1.70
N TRP A 204 -32.59 2.19 -1.92
CA TRP A 204 -33.34 1.96 -3.16
C TRP A 204 -32.55 2.32 -4.44
N THR A 205 -31.78 3.40 -4.43
CA THR A 205 -30.95 3.82 -5.57
C THR A 205 -29.92 2.76 -5.99
N GLU A 206 -29.44 1.95 -5.04
CA GLU A 206 -28.50 0.84 -5.26
C GLU A 206 -29.24 -0.47 -5.54
N LEU A 207 -30.20 -0.82 -4.71
CA LEU A 207 -30.95 -2.09 -4.79
C LEU A 207 -31.75 -2.22 -6.09
N LYS A 208 -32.27 -1.12 -6.64
CA LYS A 208 -32.97 -1.14 -7.94
C LYS A 208 -32.05 -1.55 -9.10
N ASP A 209 -30.77 -1.15 -9.02
CA ASP A 209 -29.74 -1.44 -10.01
C ASP A 209 -29.15 -2.84 -9.78
N HIS A 210 -29.07 -3.29 -8.51
CA HIS A 210 -28.53 -4.59 -8.09
C HIS A 210 -29.57 -5.45 -7.37
N ARG A 211 -30.65 -5.85 -8.07
CA ARG A 211 -31.72 -6.69 -7.50
C ARG A 211 -31.19 -7.97 -6.81
N ALA A 212 -30.09 -8.54 -7.32
CA ALA A 212 -29.44 -9.74 -6.77
C ALA A 212 -28.70 -9.53 -5.44
N TRP A 213 -28.73 -8.33 -4.87
CA TRP A 213 -28.25 -8.02 -3.51
C TRP A 213 -29.39 -7.89 -2.49
N TRP A 214 -30.66 -8.02 -2.89
CA TRP A 214 -31.78 -8.04 -1.95
C TRP A 214 -31.96 -9.43 -1.31
N PHE A 215 -32.02 -9.46 0.02
CA PHE A 215 -32.08 -10.68 0.83
C PHE A 215 -33.32 -10.76 1.73
N GLY A 216 -34.31 -9.90 1.49
CA GLY A 216 -35.54 -9.82 2.30
C GLY A 216 -36.56 -10.95 2.10
N ASP A 217 -36.25 -12.01 1.34
CA ASP A 217 -37.09 -13.21 1.25
C ASP A 217 -36.66 -14.27 2.30
N PRO A 218 -37.42 -14.45 3.40
CA PRO A 218 -37.06 -15.36 4.48
C PRO A 218 -37.20 -16.85 4.09
N ASN A 219 -37.76 -17.17 2.93
CA ASN A 219 -37.82 -18.54 2.41
C ASN A 219 -36.51 -18.93 1.69
N ILE A 220 -35.70 -17.94 1.31
CA ILE A 220 -34.46 -18.13 0.54
C ILE A 220 -33.23 -17.80 1.39
N TYR A 221 -33.30 -16.76 2.23
CA TYR A 221 -32.16 -16.19 2.94
C TYR A 221 -32.37 -16.16 4.47
N PRO A 222 -31.32 -16.39 5.27
CA PRO A 222 -31.39 -16.22 6.72
C PRO A 222 -31.52 -14.73 7.11
N PRO A 223 -32.07 -14.42 8.29
CA PRO A 223 -32.08 -13.05 8.81
C PRO A 223 -30.66 -12.50 9.01
N HIS A 224 -30.47 -11.20 8.76
CA HIS A 224 -29.20 -10.49 8.98
C HIS A 224 -28.51 -10.84 10.33
N ALA A 225 -29.29 -10.90 11.41
CA ALA A 225 -28.79 -11.24 12.74
C ALA A 225 -28.27 -12.68 12.88
N GLU A 226 -28.77 -13.65 12.10
CA GLU A 226 -28.24 -15.03 12.10
C GLU A 226 -26.84 -15.07 11.46
N LEU A 227 -26.61 -14.32 10.38
CA LEU A 227 -25.31 -14.22 9.71
C LEU A 227 -24.25 -13.60 10.63
N LEU A 228 -24.59 -12.50 11.32
CA LEU A 228 -23.71 -11.89 12.33
C LEU A 228 -23.47 -12.81 13.53
N ALA A 229 -24.48 -13.55 13.97
CA ALA A 229 -24.32 -14.55 15.03
C ALA A 229 -23.43 -15.73 14.58
N ALA A 230 -23.48 -16.14 13.31
CA ALA A 230 -22.63 -17.18 12.74
C ALA A 230 -21.17 -16.72 12.65
N LEU A 231 -20.92 -15.50 12.17
CA LEU A 231 -19.59 -14.87 12.18
C LEU A 231 -19.00 -14.84 13.60
N ASN A 232 -19.78 -14.41 14.59
CA ASN A 232 -19.34 -14.37 15.99
C ASN A 232 -19.11 -15.77 16.60
N ARG A 233 -19.69 -16.85 16.04
CA ARG A 233 -19.35 -18.24 16.40
C ARG A 233 -18.04 -18.69 15.76
N VAL A 234 -17.76 -18.34 14.50
CA VAL A 234 -16.45 -18.60 13.85
C VAL A 234 -15.32 -17.92 14.63
N ILE A 235 -15.45 -16.61 14.88
CA ILE A 235 -14.42 -15.82 15.58
C ILE A 235 -14.15 -16.37 16.99
N ALA A 236 -15.19 -16.82 17.70
CA ALA A 236 -15.07 -17.44 19.02
C ALA A 236 -14.37 -18.81 19.00
N ARG A 237 -14.57 -19.62 17.95
CA ARG A 237 -13.93 -20.94 17.80
C ARG A 237 -12.45 -20.83 17.41
N HIS A 238 -12.05 -19.74 16.76
CA HIS A 238 -10.70 -19.58 16.17
C HIS A 238 -9.93 -18.40 16.79
N PRO A 239 -9.64 -18.41 18.11
CA PRO A 239 -9.03 -17.28 18.81
C PRO A 239 -7.59 -16.95 18.38
N GLN A 240 -6.89 -17.89 17.72
CA GLN A 240 -5.55 -17.66 17.15
C GLN A 240 -5.60 -17.07 15.73
N THR A 241 -6.77 -17.03 15.10
CA THR A 241 -6.96 -16.52 13.75
C THR A 241 -7.45 -15.08 13.80
N THR A 242 -6.67 -14.16 13.22
CA THR A 242 -7.02 -12.74 13.14
C THR A 242 -8.03 -12.52 12.03
N PHE A 243 -9.23 -12.07 12.40
CA PHE A 243 -10.27 -11.70 11.44
C PHE A 243 -10.30 -10.19 11.24
N VAL A 244 -10.29 -9.77 9.97
CA VAL A 244 -10.69 -8.44 9.55
C VAL A 244 -12.13 -8.57 9.04
N CYS A 245 -13.09 -8.24 9.89
CA CYS A 245 -14.50 -8.23 9.55
C CYS A 245 -14.74 -6.95 8.75
N VAL A 246 -14.71 -7.10 7.42
CA VAL A 246 -14.73 -5.97 6.49
C VAL A 246 -16.09 -5.27 6.52
N HIS A 247 -16.17 -4.09 5.89
CA HIS A 247 -17.38 -3.26 5.86
C HIS A 247 -17.86 -2.92 7.29
N PHE A 248 -16.94 -2.41 8.11
CA PHE A 248 -17.12 -2.06 9.51
C PHE A 248 -17.78 -3.16 10.35
N ALA A 249 -17.09 -4.31 10.43
CA ALA A 249 -17.56 -5.52 11.08
C ALA A 249 -18.88 -6.10 10.52
N ASN A 250 -19.18 -5.82 9.24
CA ASN A 250 -20.42 -6.19 8.54
C ASN A 250 -21.71 -5.61 9.17
N ASN A 251 -21.62 -4.54 9.97
CA ASN A 251 -22.78 -3.99 10.69
C ASN A 251 -22.63 -2.48 11.00
N ALA A 252 -22.30 -1.68 9.98
CA ALA A 252 -21.97 -0.25 10.10
C ALA A 252 -23.12 0.61 10.70
N GLU A 253 -24.35 0.14 10.58
CA GLU A 253 -25.55 0.80 11.09
C GLU A 253 -25.74 0.65 12.61
N ASP A 254 -25.12 -0.34 13.25
CA ASP A 254 -25.20 -0.57 14.70
C ASP A 254 -23.80 -0.50 15.35
N LEU A 255 -23.34 0.73 15.58
CA LEU A 255 -22.05 1.01 16.21
C LEU A 255 -21.93 0.44 17.64
N ASP A 256 -23.04 0.24 18.36
CA ASP A 256 -22.99 -0.30 19.71
C ASP A 256 -22.76 -1.82 19.69
N TRP A 257 -23.34 -2.53 18.72
CA TRP A 257 -23.01 -3.93 18.45
C TRP A 257 -21.56 -4.10 17.97
N VAL A 258 -21.05 -3.19 17.14
CA VAL A 258 -19.65 -3.21 16.68
C VAL A 258 -18.69 -2.95 17.85
N GLU A 259 -18.96 -1.95 18.68
CA GLU A 259 -18.14 -1.64 19.86
C GLU A 259 -18.11 -2.83 20.84
N GLN A 260 -19.26 -3.44 21.13
CA GLN A 260 -19.37 -4.64 21.98
C GLN A 260 -18.67 -5.87 21.38
N SER A 261 -18.77 -6.08 20.06
CA SER A 261 -18.14 -7.23 19.40
C SER A 261 -16.62 -7.09 19.36
N LEU A 262 -16.10 -5.88 19.13
CA LEU A 262 -14.68 -5.60 19.27
C LEU A 262 -14.22 -5.75 20.73
N ASP A 263 -14.95 -5.27 21.74
CA ASP A 263 -14.59 -5.49 23.15
C ASP A 263 -14.51 -6.99 23.50
N LYS A 264 -15.46 -7.79 23.01
CA LYS A 264 -15.59 -9.20 23.34
C LYS A 264 -14.57 -10.11 22.63
N TYR A 265 -14.16 -9.77 21.41
CA TYR A 265 -13.32 -10.62 20.56
C TYR A 265 -11.98 -9.94 20.24
N PRO A 266 -10.88 -10.26 20.96
CA PRO A 266 -9.57 -9.66 20.72
C PRO A 266 -9.00 -9.91 19.31
N ASN A 267 -9.38 -11.02 18.69
CA ASN A 267 -9.02 -11.40 17.32
C ASN A 267 -9.95 -10.81 16.24
N MET A 268 -11.03 -10.12 16.61
CA MET A 268 -11.86 -9.34 15.69
C MET A 268 -11.27 -7.94 15.49
N ASN A 269 -11.28 -7.51 14.23
CA ASN A 269 -10.93 -6.17 13.77
C ASN A 269 -11.95 -5.70 12.72
N ALA A 270 -11.99 -4.41 12.42
CA ALA A 270 -12.88 -3.81 11.43
C ALA A 270 -12.10 -3.02 10.37
N ASP A 271 -12.68 -2.84 9.18
CA ASP A 271 -12.18 -1.94 8.15
C ASP A 271 -13.25 -0.90 7.74
N LEU A 272 -12.88 0.11 6.97
CA LEU A 272 -13.80 1.19 6.53
C LEU A 272 -14.45 0.94 5.15
N ALA A 273 -14.17 -0.20 4.53
CA ALA A 273 -14.38 -0.44 3.11
C ALA A 273 -15.85 -0.27 2.72
N ALA A 274 -16.14 0.62 1.76
CA ALA A 274 -17.50 0.98 1.34
C ALA A 274 -18.51 1.24 2.49
N ARG A 275 -18.10 1.75 3.66
CA ARG A 275 -19.03 2.03 4.79
C ARG A 275 -18.91 3.39 5.46
N ILE A 276 -18.03 4.28 4.99
CA ILE A 276 -17.97 5.66 5.51
C ILE A 276 -19.30 6.43 5.36
N PRO A 277 -20.13 6.25 4.31
CA PRO A 277 -21.47 6.84 4.28
C PRO A 277 -22.35 6.40 5.47
N GLU A 278 -22.32 5.10 5.81
CA GLU A 278 -23.12 4.46 6.85
C GLU A 278 -22.61 4.77 8.26
N ILE A 279 -21.29 4.86 8.46
CA ILE A 279 -20.69 5.26 9.75
C ILE A 279 -20.83 6.78 9.96
N GLY A 280 -20.60 7.57 8.91
CA GLY A 280 -20.52 9.03 8.98
C GLY A 280 -21.85 9.77 9.17
N ARG A 281 -22.99 9.06 9.13
CA ARG A 281 -24.33 9.57 9.44
C ARG A 281 -24.70 9.50 10.93
N HIS A 282 -23.91 8.80 11.74
CA HIS A 282 -24.04 8.77 13.20
C HIS A 282 -23.50 10.07 13.84
N ASP A 283 -23.71 10.24 15.15
CA ASP A 283 -23.05 11.29 15.93
C ASP A 283 -21.51 11.16 15.81
N PRO A 284 -20.80 12.18 15.27
CA PRO A 284 -19.36 12.11 15.10
C PRO A 284 -18.59 12.05 16.42
N GLN A 285 -19.17 12.45 17.56
CA GLN A 285 -18.53 12.27 18.87
C GLN A 285 -18.56 10.80 19.32
N LYS A 286 -19.69 10.10 19.14
CA LYS A 286 -19.79 8.64 19.32
C LYS A 286 -18.80 7.89 18.44
N VAL A 287 -18.71 8.24 17.15
CA VAL A 287 -17.76 7.61 16.21
C VAL A 287 -16.31 7.88 16.62
N HIS A 288 -15.95 9.14 16.91
CA HIS A 288 -14.60 9.50 17.38
C HIS A 288 -14.20 8.69 18.63
N ARG A 289 -15.08 8.55 19.62
CA ARG A 289 -14.83 7.74 20.83
C ARG A 289 -14.50 6.29 20.46
N LEU A 290 -15.31 5.66 19.61
CA LEU A 290 -15.12 4.28 19.17
C LEU A 290 -13.76 4.14 18.47
N PHE A 291 -13.42 5.04 17.56
CA PHE A 291 -12.13 5.04 16.86
C PHE A 291 -10.93 5.24 17.78
N VAL A 292 -11.02 6.13 18.78
CA VAL A 292 -9.95 6.31 19.78
C VAL A 292 -9.79 5.08 20.67
N LYS A 293 -10.91 4.46 21.10
CA LYS A 293 -10.91 3.25 21.94
C LYS A 293 -10.37 2.02 21.22
N HIS A 294 -10.77 1.81 19.96
CA HIS A 294 -10.40 0.65 19.15
C HIS A 294 -9.32 0.96 18.10
N GLN A 295 -8.51 2.01 18.33
CA GLN A 295 -7.52 2.58 17.40
C GLN A 295 -6.51 1.58 16.81
N ASP A 296 -6.25 0.45 17.47
CA ASP A 296 -5.33 -0.59 17.02
C ASP A 296 -5.98 -1.71 16.19
N ARG A 297 -7.31 -1.68 16.01
CA ARG A 297 -8.13 -2.72 15.38
C ARG A 297 -9.11 -2.20 14.33
N ILE A 298 -8.87 -0.98 13.84
CA ILE A 298 -9.58 -0.35 12.73
C ILE A 298 -8.56 -0.03 11.63
N PHE A 299 -8.85 -0.42 10.39
CA PHE A 299 -7.96 -0.25 9.24
C PHE A 299 -8.53 0.69 8.19
N PHE A 300 -7.69 1.56 7.61
CA PHE A 300 -8.02 2.27 6.38
C PHE A 300 -8.15 1.28 5.21
N ALA A 301 -9.28 1.35 4.55
CA ALA A 301 -9.75 0.39 3.58
C ALA A 301 -10.91 1.01 2.81
N THR A 302 -10.95 0.90 1.48
CA THR A 302 -11.90 1.70 0.69
C THR A 302 -12.96 0.94 -0.09
N ASP A 303 -12.69 -0.31 -0.46
CA ASP A 303 -13.37 -1.02 -1.57
C ASP A 303 -13.28 -0.23 -2.90
N PHE A 304 -12.10 0.32 -3.18
CA PHE A 304 -11.76 0.88 -4.48
C PHE A 304 -11.49 -0.26 -5.47
N GLN A 305 -12.24 -0.26 -6.59
CA GLN A 305 -12.23 -1.39 -7.54
C GLN A 305 -11.88 -0.91 -8.94
N VAL A 306 -10.84 -1.50 -9.53
CA VAL A 306 -10.41 -1.20 -10.91
C VAL A 306 -10.66 -2.44 -11.77
N TYR A 307 -11.85 -2.45 -12.35
CA TYR A 307 -12.28 -3.35 -13.41
C TYR A 307 -12.51 -2.54 -14.69
N ASP A 308 -13.05 -3.22 -15.72
CA ASP A 308 -13.53 -2.66 -16.98
C ASP A 308 -14.48 -1.46 -16.76
N ARG A 309 -15.20 -1.47 -15.62
CA ARG A 309 -15.81 -0.30 -14.98
C ARG A 309 -15.05 0.05 -13.69
N LEU A 310 -14.68 1.32 -13.52
CA LEU A 310 -14.17 1.86 -12.27
C LEU A 310 -15.30 1.95 -11.23
N THR A 311 -15.05 1.49 -10.00
CA THR A 311 -16.02 1.50 -8.89
C THR A 311 -15.42 2.17 -7.65
N LEU A 312 -16.22 3.04 -7.02
CA LEU A 312 -15.80 3.87 -5.88
C LEU A 312 -16.60 3.49 -4.63
N GLY A 313 -16.30 2.32 -4.06
CA GLY A 313 -17.05 1.69 -2.97
C GLY A 313 -18.31 0.93 -3.42
N SER A 314 -19.09 1.50 -4.33
CA SER A 314 -20.23 0.83 -5.00
C SER A 314 -20.45 1.44 -6.40
N GLY A 315 -21.12 0.68 -7.26
CA GLY A 315 -21.36 1.00 -8.67
C GLY A 315 -22.85 0.98 -9.02
N GLY A 316 -23.22 1.45 -10.22
CA GLY A 316 -24.62 1.45 -10.65
C GLY A 316 -24.80 1.91 -12.09
N SER A 317 -26.04 2.17 -12.48
CA SER A 317 -26.48 2.60 -13.82
C SER A 317 -26.01 4.00 -14.23
N GLY A 318 -25.56 4.83 -13.27
CA GLY A 318 -25.04 6.17 -13.51
C GLY A 318 -23.71 6.21 -14.29
N PRO A 319 -23.22 7.43 -14.62
CA PRO A 319 -21.98 7.64 -15.38
C PRO A 319 -20.77 6.86 -14.85
N LEU A 320 -19.85 6.51 -15.75
CA LEU A 320 -18.59 5.86 -15.39
C LEU A 320 -17.68 6.85 -14.63
N PRO A 321 -17.18 6.52 -13.42
CA PRO A 321 -16.25 7.38 -12.72
C PRO A 321 -14.92 7.56 -13.45
N THR A 322 -14.38 8.77 -13.37
CA THR A 322 -13.08 9.18 -13.90
C THR A 322 -11.97 9.03 -12.87
N ASP A 323 -10.73 9.28 -13.29
CA ASP A 323 -9.57 9.36 -12.38
C ASP A 323 -9.59 10.64 -11.52
N ASP A 324 -10.44 11.62 -11.84
CA ASP A 324 -10.71 12.81 -11.02
C ASP A 324 -11.75 12.49 -9.94
N ASP A 325 -12.84 11.80 -10.28
CA ASP A 325 -13.84 11.30 -9.30
C ASP A 325 -13.19 10.37 -8.27
N ALA A 326 -12.23 9.54 -8.71
CA ALA A 326 -11.43 8.71 -7.80
C ALA A 326 -10.61 9.55 -6.81
N ALA A 327 -10.01 10.65 -7.26
CA ALA A 327 -9.25 11.55 -6.39
C ALA A 327 -10.18 12.28 -5.39
N GLU A 328 -11.38 12.69 -5.82
CA GLU A 328 -12.39 13.28 -4.93
C GLU A 328 -12.92 12.25 -3.90
N PHE A 329 -13.11 10.99 -4.30
CA PHE A 329 -13.50 9.89 -3.42
C PHE A 329 -12.51 9.71 -2.27
N TYR A 330 -11.20 9.66 -2.56
CA TYR A 330 -10.18 9.63 -1.50
C TYR A 330 -10.14 10.93 -0.68
N ALA A 331 -10.22 12.11 -1.32
CA ALA A 331 -10.22 13.40 -0.62
C ALA A 331 -11.38 13.54 0.38
N LYS A 332 -12.57 13.01 0.06
CA LYS A 332 -13.72 12.94 0.98
C LYS A 332 -13.50 11.99 2.16
N GLN A 333 -12.72 10.92 1.99
CA GLN A 333 -12.31 10.05 3.11
C GLN A 333 -11.29 10.73 4.02
N TRP A 334 -10.27 11.39 3.45
CA TRP A 334 -9.32 12.21 4.20
C TRP A 334 -10.05 13.28 5.02
N ARG A 335 -10.96 14.03 4.39
CA ARG A 335 -11.82 15.04 5.05
C ARG A 335 -12.61 14.44 6.21
N TRP A 336 -13.21 13.26 6.03
CA TRP A 336 -14.01 12.61 7.08
C TRP A 336 -13.17 12.20 8.30
N LEU A 337 -11.96 11.68 8.09
CA LEU A 337 -11.08 11.24 9.17
C LEU A 337 -10.35 12.40 9.86
N GLU A 338 -9.95 13.43 9.14
CA GLU A 338 -9.05 14.50 9.63
C GLU A 338 -9.78 15.73 10.18
N THR A 339 -11.02 15.98 9.78
CA THR A 339 -11.74 17.23 10.10
C THR A 339 -12.97 16.98 10.97
N TRP A 340 -13.49 18.06 11.56
CA TRP A 340 -14.80 18.11 12.23
C TRP A 340 -15.87 18.76 11.34
N ASP A 341 -15.66 18.77 10.02
CA ASP A 341 -16.59 19.35 9.05
C ASP A 341 -17.94 18.63 9.10
N LYS A 342 -19.04 19.38 9.01
CA LYS A 342 -20.39 18.84 9.20
C LYS A 342 -21.22 18.87 7.93
N ASN A 343 -22.15 17.93 7.85
CA ASN A 343 -23.24 17.89 6.87
C ASN A 343 -22.78 18.06 5.40
N PHE A 344 -21.76 17.30 4.99
CA PHE A 344 -21.29 17.27 3.61
C PHE A 344 -21.68 15.97 2.88
N ALA A 345 -21.79 16.03 1.55
CA ALA A 345 -22.14 14.87 0.72
C ALA A 345 -21.00 13.82 0.73
N HIS A 346 -21.36 12.55 0.92
CA HIS A 346 -20.40 11.45 0.98
C HIS A 346 -19.78 11.08 -0.38
N MET A 347 -18.81 10.16 -0.35
CA MET A 347 -17.98 9.77 -1.50
C MET A 347 -18.65 8.80 -2.48
N THR A 348 -19.71 8.10 -2.08
CA THR A 348 -20.40 7.10 -2.91
C THR A 348 -21.90 7.41 -3.00
N PRO A 349 -22.35 8.31 -3.90
CA PRO A 349 -23.73 8.83 -3.88
C PRO A 349 -24.86 7.81 -4.06
N ILE A 350 -24.58 6.61 -4.58
CA ILE A 350 -25.57 5.54 -4.71
C ILE A 350 -25.96 4.89 -3.37
N HIS A 351 -25.17 5.11 -2.31
CA HIS A 351 -25.42 4.56 -0.95
C HIS A 351 -26.63 5.17 -0.24
N GLY A 352 -27.17 6.31 -0.70
CA GLY A 352 -28.29 7.00 -0.07
C GLY A 352 -28.21 8.51 -0.26
N ASP A 353 -29.28 9.20 0.11
CA ASP A 353 -29.37 10.67 0.07
C ASP A 353 -29.28 11.23 1.50
N TRP A 354 -28.08 11.16 2.08
CA TRP A 354 -27.78 11.77 3.38
C TRP A 354 -26.39 12.38 3.43
N THR A 355 -26.22 13.39 4.28
CA THR A 355 -24.92 14.01 4.55
C THR A 355 -24.19 13.30 5.68
N ILE A 356 -22.86 13.29 5.63
CA ILE A 356 -21.98 12.82 6.71
C ILE A 356 -21.30 13.99 7.43
N SER A 357 -20.80 13.72 8.64
CA SER A 357 -19.93 14.63 9.40
C SER A 357 -18.60 13.95 9.76
N GLY A 358 -17.51 14.70 9.68
CA GLY A 358 -16.16 14.26 10.01
C GLY A 358 -15.92 14.09 11.51
N ILE A 359 -14.96 13.23 11.84
CA ILE A 359 -14.70 12.71 13.19
C ILE A 359 -13.36 13.16 13.79
N GLY A 360 -12.58 13.99 13.08
CA GLY A 360 -11.39 14.68 13.58
C GLY A 360 -10.43 13.85 14.45
N LEU A 361 -9.88 12.76 13.91
CA LEU A 361 -9.02 11.84 14.64
C LEU A 361 -7.69 12.49 15.08
N PRO A 362 -7.20 12.22 16.31
CA PRO A 362 -5.86 12.66 16.72
C PRO A 362 -4.76 12.03 15.84
N PRO A 363 -3.61 12.69 15.62
CA PRO A 363 -2.60 12.22 14.66
C PRO A 363 -2.12 10.78 14.91
N GLY A 364 -1.90 10.40 16.16
CA GLY A 364 -1.49 9.04 16.52
C GLY A 364 -2.55 7.95 16.29
N VAL A 365 -3.84 8.31 16.30
CA VAL A 365 -4.94 7.40 15.96
C VAL A 365 -5.09 7.32 14.44
N LEU A 366 -5.04 8.46 13.76
CA LEU A 366 -5.10 8.57 12.31
C LEU A 366 -3.97 7.76 11.64
N ARG A 367 -2.74 7.88 12.14
CA ARG A 367 -1.56 7.14 11.67
C ARG A 367 -1.71 5.62 11.78
N LYS A 368 -2.29 5.15 12.89
CA LYS A 368 -2.61 3.73 13.11
C LYS A 368 -3.60 3.22 12.07
N VAL A 369 -4.71 3.92 11.89
CA VAL A 369 -5.74 3.59 10.90
C VAL A 369 -5.14 3.60 9.48
N TYR A 370 -4.36 4.62 9.11
CA TYR A 370 -3.78 4.77 7.77
C TYR A 370 -2.67 3.79 7.41
N PHE A 371 -1.80 3.38 8.34
CA PHE A 371 -0.76 2.40 8.02
C PHE A 371 -0.17 1.60 9.18
N ASP A 372 -0.01 2.09 10.42
CA ASP A 372 0.70 1.29 11.44
C ASP A 372 -0.03 -0.03 11.76
N ASN A 373 -1.37 -0.02 11.79
CA ASN A 373 -2.16 -1.23 12.01
C ASN A 373 -1.93 -2.24 10.87
N THR A 374 -2.06 -1.80 9.61
CA THR A 374 -1.84 -2.66 8.43
C THR A 374 -0.39 -3.16 8.36
N ARG A 375 0.58 -2.37 8.80
CA ARG A 375 1.99 -2.76 8.90
C ARG A 375 2.24 -3.83 9.95
N ARG A 376 1.59 -3.74 11.11
CA ARG A 376 1.59 -4.81 12.13
C ARG A 376 0.90 -6.07 11.59
N LEU A 377 -0.29 -5.94 11.00
CA LEU A 377 -1.09 -7.04 10.47
C LEU A 377 -0.35 -7.85 9.39
N LEU A 378 0.33 -7.16 8.47
CA LEU A 378 0.94 -7.76 7.28
C LEU A 378 2.48 -7.81 7.32
N ALA A 379 3.10 -7.61 8.49
CA ALA A 379 4.55 -7.51 8.68
C ALA A 379 5.37 -8.62 7.99
N ARG A 380 4.85 -9.85 7.92
CA ARG A 380 5.48 -10.98 7.23
C ARG A 380 5.56 -10.77 5.71
N SER A 381 4.48 -10.27 5.11
CA SER A 381 4.17 -10.30 3.67
C SER A 381 4.20 -8.92 3.00
N LEU A 382 4.50 -7.84 3.73
CA LEU A 382 4.79 -6.54 3.11
C LEU A 382 6.03 -6.62 2.20
N PRO A 383 6.05 -5.87 1.07
CA PRO A 383 7.21 -5.80 0.20
C PRO A 383 8.46 -5.31 0.94
N ALA A 384 9.64 -5.76 0.49
CA ALA A 384 10.89 -5.17 0.92
C ALA A 384 10.97 -3.72 0.40
N PRO A 385 11.22 -2.71 1.25
CA PRO A 385 11.29 -1.33 0.81
C PRO A 385 12.58 -1.09 0.02
N ALA A 386 12.55 -0.05 -0.81
CA ALA A 386 13.72 0.47 -1.50
C ALA A 386 13.96 1.92 -1.05
N VAL A 387 15.23 2.30 -0.86
CA VAL A 387 15.66 3.69 -0.62
C VAL A 387 16.66 4.09 -1.69
N LYS A 388 16.53 5.32 -2.18
CA LYS A 388 17.32 5.83 -3.30
C LYS A 388 18.36 6.83 -2.81
N ALA A 389 19.64 6.49 -2.90
CA ALA A 389 20.72 7.43 -2.60
C ALA A 389 20.76 8.52 -3.69
N ALA A 390 20.61 9.79 -3.31
CA ALA A 390 20.63 10.89 -4.26
C ALA A 390 22.08 11.28 -4.63
N ARG A 391 22.34 11.50 -5.91
CA ARG A 391 23.70 11.77 -6.41
C ARG A 391 24.18 13.18 -6.03
N VAL A 392 25.43 13.28 -5.60
CA VAL A 392 26.15 14.54 -5.38
C VAL A 392 27.35 14.68 -6.34
N GLU A 393 27.67 15.92 -6.69
CA GLU A 393 28.70 16.25 -7.70
C GLU A 393 30.08 16.54 -7.08
N LYS A 394 30.14 16.73 -5.76
CA LYS A 394 31.35 17.01 -4.99
C LYS A 394 31.25 16.33 -3.63
N ASP A 395 32.37 15.83 -3.14
CA ASP A 395 32.49 15.43 -1.74
C ASP A 395 32.40 16.66 -0.82
N PHE A 396 31.82 16.48 0.36
CA PHE A 396 31.70 17.51 1.38
C PHE A 396 32.32 17.05 2.71
N ARG A 397 32.53 18.00 3.61
CA ARG A 397 33.06 17.75 4.96
C ARG A 397 31.88 17.48 5.90
N LEU A 398 31.96 16.39 6.64
CA LEU A 398 31.02 16.08 7.72
C LEU A 398 31.22 17.08 8.87
N ASP A 399 30.13 17.64 9.38
CA ASP A 399 30.10 18.47 10.60
C ASP A 399 29.11 17.98 11.66
N GLY A 400 28.33 16.96 11.31
CA GLY A 400 27.42 16.23 12.18
C GLY A 400 26.07 16.89 12.40
N LYS A 401 25.74 18.00 11.70
CA LYS A 401 24.50 18.78 11.96
C LYS A 401 23.36 18.52 10.98
N LEU A 402 23.59 17.90 9.83
CA LEU A 402 22.62 17.75 8.72
C LEU A 402 22.07 19.06 8.14
N THR A 403 22.69 20.21 8.45
CA THR A 403 22.24 21.53 8.00
C THR A 403 22.64 21.88 6.57
N ASP A 404 23.47 21.08 5.90
CA ASP A 404 23.82 21.30 4.49
C ASP A 404 22.60 21.02 3.57
N PRO A 405 22.19 21.97 2.70
CA PRO A 405 21.09 21.77 1.74
C PRO A 405 21.25 20.57 0.81
N VAL A 406 22.45 19.98 0.68
CA VAL A 406 22.69 18.76 -0.07
C VAL A 406 21.84 17.58 0.42
N TRP A 407 21.54 17.50 1.72
CA TRP A 407 20.71 16.45 2.30
C TRP A 407 19.26 16.49 1.80
N GLN A 408 18.75 17.68 1.48
CA GLN A 408 17.38 17.88 0.95
C GLN A 408 17.20 17.35 -0.48
N LYS A 409 18.23 16.76 -1.08
CA LYS A 409 18.14 16.02 -2.35
C LYS A 409 17.62 14.59 -2.19
N ALA A 410 17.64 14.04 -0.96
CA ALA A 410 17.26 12.67 -0.67
C ALA A 410 15.95 12.60 0.13
N THR A 411 15.03 11.76 -0.33
CA THR A 411 13.85 11.35 0.45
C THR A 411 14.32 10.61 1.72
N PRO A 412 13.76 10.91 2.90
CA PRO A 412 14.10 10.18 4.13
C PRO A 412 13.58 8.74 4.10
N ALA A 413 14.40 7.81 4.59
CA ALA A 413 13.94 6.55 5.15
C ALA A 413 13.59 6.75 6.64
N HIS A 414 12.56 6.05 7.12
CA HIS A 414 12.04 6.20 8.48
C HIS A 414 12.24 4.90 9.28
N LEU A 415 12.85 5.01 10.46
CA LEU A 415 13.06 3.92 11.42
C LEU A 415 12.08 4.15 12.57
N GLU A 416 10.96 3.44 12.52
CA GLU A 416 9.80 3.67 13.40
C GLU A 416 9.23 2.40 14.02
N TYR A 417 9.74 1.21 13.64
CA TYR A 417 9.13 -0.07 14.00
C TYR A 417 10.16 -0.96 14.70
N GLN A 418 9.77 -1.52 15.84
CA GLN A 418 10.56 -2.52 16.57
C GLN A 418 10.90 -3.70 15.66
N SER A 419 12.19 -4.04 15.51
CA SER A 419 12.63 -5.05 14.54
C SER A 419 12.04 -6.43 14.81
N ALA A 420 11.83 -6.79 16.08
CA ALA A 420 11.36 -8.12 16.47
C ALA A 420 9.88 -8.39 16.16
N ASN A 421 9.02 -7.36 16.16
CA ASN A 421 7.56 -7.56 16.12
C ASN A 421 6.78 -6.47 15.35
N SER A 422 7.47 -5.53 14.69
CA SER A 422 6.89 -4.41 13.93
C SER A 422 5.97 -3.47 14.72
N VAL A 423 6.06 -3.44 16.06
CA VAL A 423 5.34 -2.46 16.89
C VAL A 423 5.92 -1.06 16.63
N ALA A 424 5.05 -0.11 16.28
CA ALA A 424 5.44 1.27 15.99
C ALA A 424 5.86 2.04 17.26
N ARG A 425 6.87 2.90 17.11
CA ARG A 425 7.47 3.81 18.10
C ARG A 425 7.67 5.20 17.48
N PRO A 426 6.60 5.88 17.02
CA PRO A 426 6.70 7.12 16.25
C PRO A 426 7.34 8.29 17.05
N GLU A 427 7.31 8.22 18.39
CA GLU A 427 7.97 9.18 19.27
C GLU A 427 9.51 9.11 19.25
N LEU A 428 10.06 8.03 18.67
CA LEU A 428 11.50 7.82 18.44
C LEU A 428 11.84 7.78 16.93
N SER A 429 10.90 8.22 16.07
CA SER A 429 11.03 8.20 14.60
C SER A 429 12.35 8.80 14.15
N THR A 430 13.28 7.92 13.78
CA THR A 430 14.63 8.29 13.37
C THR A 430 14.66 8.33 11.85
N THR A 431 15.05 9.47 11.26
CA THR A 431 15.10 9.63 9.79
C THR A 431 16.51 9.45 9.27
N VAL A 432 16.66 8.80 8.11
CA VAL A 432 17.95 8.56 7.46
C VAL A 432 17.89 9.03 6.02
N ARG A 433 18.80 9.92 5.63
CA ARG A 433 18.97 10.37 4.25
C ARG A 433 20.26 9.79 3.67
N LEU A 434 20.20 9.34 2.42
CA LEU A 434 21.32 8.68 1.75
C LEU A 434 21.74 9.49 0.52
N LEU A 435 23.04 9.77 0.40
CA LEU A 435 23.66 10.47 -0.74
C LEU A 435 24.85 9.67 -1.26
N TRP A 436 25.28 9.90 -2.50
CA TRP A 436 26.48 9.26 -3.04
C TRP A 436 27.28 10.13 -4.01
N SER A 437 28.60 10.02 -3.98
CA SER A 437 29.54 10.67 -4.92
C SER A 437 30.23 9.63 -5.82
N ASP A 438 31.34 9.94 -6.47
CA ASP A 438 32.18 8.92 -7.14
C ASP A 438 33.06 8.13 -6.16
N ARG A 439 33.08 8.51 -4.87
CA ARG A 439 34.05 8.00 -3.88
C ARG A 439 33.43 7.44 -2.61
N PHE A 440 32.28 7.98 -2.18
CA PHE A 440 31.64 7.58 -0.94
C PHE A 440 30.12 7.41 -1.07
N LEU A 441 29.60 6.47 -0.29
CA LEU A 441 28.22 6.48 0.20
C LEU A 441 28.16 7.34 1.47
N TYR A 442 27.17 8.22 1.56
CA TYR A 442 26.94 9.08 2.72
C TYR A 442 25.60 8.71 3.37
N LEU A 443 25.57 8.65 4.70
CA LEU A 443 24.36 8.45 5.49
C LEU A 443 24.22 9.63 6.46
N GLY A 444 23.00 10.14 6.60
CA GLY A 444 22.67 11.24 7.50
C GLY A 444 21.47 10.87 8.37
N TYR A 445 21.73 10.57 9.64
CA TYR A 445 20.72 10.17 10.64
C TYR A 445 20.29 11.37 11.49
N GLU A 446 18.99 11.66 11.58
CA GLU A 446 18.40 12.55 12.60
C GLU A 446 17.54 11.72 13.55
N CYS A 447 17.91 11.70 14.84
CA CYS A 447 17.39 10.75 15.82
C CYS A 447 16.87 11.48 17.07
N PRO A 448 15.55 11.47 17.32
CA PRO A 448 14.99 11.85 18.61
C PRO A 448 15.52 10.96 19.76
N PHE A 449 15.49 11.48 20.98
CA PHE A 449 15.81 10.74 22.21
C PHE A 449 15.10 11.33 23.43
N THR A 450 14.84 10.50 24.45
CA THR A 450 14.39 11.01 25.78
C THR A 450 15.61 11.20 26.70
N GLU A 451 16.38 10.13 26.87
CA GLU A 451 17.71 10.03 27.50
C GLU A 451 18.71 9.39 26.51
N LEU A 452 20.02 9.61 26.71
CA LEU A 452 21.08 8.98 25.90
C LEU A 452 21.96 8.10 26.79
N THR A 453 21.94 6.79 26.54
CA THR A 453 22.88 5.85 27.13
C THR A 453 24.16 5.82 26.30
N MET A 454 25.32 5.92 26.94
CA MET A 454 26.62 5.97 26.28
C MET A 454 27.69 5.34 27.17
N PHE A 455 28.72 4.73 26.57
CA PHE A 455 29.92 4.33 27.30
C PHE A 455 30.68 5.55 27.82
N LYS A 456 31.23 5.42 29.04
CA LYS A 456 31.98 6.47 29.75
C LYS A 456 33.22 5.84 30.41
N PRO A 457 34.43 6.41 30.27
CA PRO A 457 34.77 7.55 29.41
C PRO A 457 34.75 7.19 27.92
N ALA A 458 34.51 8.20 27.08
CA ALA A 458 34.50 8.05 25.63
C ALA A 458 35.92 7.85 25.06
N GLN A 459 36.04 7.04 24.01
CA GLN A 459 37.30 6.65 23.37
C GLN A 459 37.26 6.85 21.83
N PRO A 460 36.93 8.05 21.30
CA PRO A 460 36.70 8.31 19.87
C PRO A 460 37.95 8.22 18.96
N ARG A 461 39.04 7.60 19.43
CA ARG A 461 40.26 7.27 18.66
C ARG A 461 40.46 5.76 18.51
N LYS A 462 39.49 4.95 18.93
CA LYS A 462 39.45 3.48 18.78
C LYS A 462 38.04 3.08 18.36
N GLU A 463 37.93 2.00 17.63
CA GLU A 463 36.65 1.34 17.45
C GLU A 463 36.18 0.68 18.76
N ARG A 464 34.87 0.65 18.99
CA ARG A 464 34.25 0.20 20.24
C ARG A 464 33.43 -1.07 19.96
N PHE A 465 33.95 -2.22 20.37
CA PHE A 465 33.15 -3.44 20.48
C PHE A 465 31.98 -3.24 21.45
N GLY A 466 30.79 -3.74 21.12
CA GLY A 466 29.60 -3.65 21.99
C GLY A 466 28.83 -2.34 21.93
N LEU A 467 28.94 -1.55 20.85
CA LEU A 467 28.19 -0.29 20.72
C LEU A 467 26.67 -0.51 20.74
N TRP A 468 26.19 -1.58 20.12
CA TRP A 468 24.84 -2.13 20.23
C TRP A 468 24.33 -2.43 21.67
N GLU A 469 25.13 -2.25 22.72
CA GLU A 469 24.68 -2.29 24.13
C GLU A 469 24.20 -0.92 24.65
N LYS A 470 24.31 0.15 23.86
CA LYS A 470 23.97 1.54 24.21
C LYS A 470 23.23 2.22 23.04
N ASP A 471 23.02 3.53 23.11
CA ASP A 471 22.46 4.27 21.98
C ASP A 471 23.43 4.27 20.80
N VAL A 472 22.97 3.73 19.67
CA VAL A 472 23.74 3.60 18.43
C VAL A 472 22.79 3.62 17.23
N VAL A 473 23.24 4.19 16.11
CA VAL A 473 22.61 3.99 14.79
C VAL A 473 23.52 3.17 13.90
N GLU A 474 22.91 2.30 13.10
CA GLU A 474 23.61 1.20 12.42
C GLU A 474 23.15 1.07 10.96
N ALA A 475 24.05 0.65 10.06
CA ALA A 475 23.72 0.29 8.68
C ALA A 475 24.40 -1.02 8.28
N PHE A 476 23.64 -1.97 7.74
CA PHE A 476 24.14 -3.26 7.26
C PHE A 476 24.04 -3.27 5.72
N ILE A 477 25.16 -3.40 5.01
CA ILE A 477 25.28 -3.20 3.55
C ILE A 477 25.84 -4.46 2.89
N GLY A 478 25.01 -5.13 2.08
CA GLY A 478 25.40 -6.30 1.27
C GLY A 478 25.50 -5.95 -0.21
N THR A 479 26.71 -5.94 -0.76
CA THR A 479 26.97 -5.69 -2.19
C THR A 479 26.72 -6.95 -3.05
N ASP A 480 26.91 -8.13 -2.46
CA ASP A 480 26.69 -9.43 -3.10
C ASP A 480 25.21 -9.89 -2.97
N TRP A 481 24.59 -10.18 -4.10
CA TRP A 481 23.25 -10.77 -4.19
C TRP A 481 23.28 -12.31 -4.30
N GLY A 482 24.41 -12.90 -4.68
CA GLY A 482 24.60 -14.35 -4.75
C GLY A 482 24.89 -14.97 -3.38
N ASN A 483 25.69 -14.30 -2.53
CA ASN A 483 25.86 -14.66 -1.13
C ASN A 483 25.23 -13.62 -0.19
N VAL A 484 23.95 -13.83 0.15
CA VAL A 484 23.21 -12.90 1.03
C VAL A 484 23.82 -12.75 2.44
N LYS A 485 24.57 -13.75 2.91
CA LYS A 485 25.21 -13.77 4.23
C LYS A 485 26.46 -12.89 4.31
N LYS A 486 26.96 -12.39 3.17
CA LYS A 486 28.10 -11.48 3.09
C LYS A 486 27.62 -10.02 3.09
N TYR A 487 28.06 -9.25 4.08
CA TYR A 487 27.77 -7.81 4.20
C TYR A 487 28.74 -7.12 5.17
N SER A 488 28.84 -5.80 5.06
CA SER A 488 29.52 -4.95 6.04
C SER A 488 28.51 -4.34 7.02
N GLU A 489 28.95 -4.12 8.26
CA GLU A 489 28.19 -3.55 9.38
C GLU A 489 28.92 -2.28 9.85
N PHE A 490 28.16 -1.20 10.08
CA PHE A 490 28.67 0.12 10.46
C PHE A 490 27.83 0.69 11.60
N GLU A 491 28.47 1.15 12.67
CA GLU A 491 27.84 1.64 13.90
C GLU A 491 28.40 3.01 14.30
N VAL A 492 27.55 3.96 14.73
CA VAL A 492 27.96 5.25 15.32
C VAL A 492 27.05 5.63 16.49
N ALA A 493 27.65 6.03 17.61
CA ALA A 493 26.96 6.41 18.85
C ALA A 493 26.94 7.94 19.10
N PRO A 494 26.09 8.47 20.01
CA PRO A 494 25.95 9.91 20.27
C PRO A 494 27.22 10.61 20.79
N ASN A 495 28.22 9.85 21.25
CA ASN A 495 29.54 10.33 21.68
C ASN A 495 30.60 10.32 20.55
N ASN A 496 30.21 10.01 19.30
CA ASN A 496 31.08 9.79 18.14
C ASN A 496 32.07 8.62 18.30
N GLU A 497 31.78 7.65 19.17
CA GLU A 497 32.37 6.32 19.05
C GLU A 497 31.77 5.60 17.83
N LYS A 498 32.57 4.73 17.22
CA LYS A 498 32.19 3.97 16.03
C LYS A 498 32.64 2.51 16.13
N LEU A 499 32.02 1.64 15.33
CA LEU A 499 32.53 0.32 14.98
C LEU A 499 32.22 0.08 13.49
N ASP A 500 33.08 -0.67 12.83
CA ASP A 500 32.75 -1.30 11.56
C ASP A 500 33.40 -2.68 11.48
N LEU A 501 32.80 -3.58 10.70
CA LEU A 501 33.27 -4.95 10.48
C LEU A 501 32.69 -5.52 9.18
N THR A 502 33.26 -6.63 8.71
CA THR A 502 32.71 -7.42 7.61
C THR A 502 32.29 -8.81 8.08
N LEU A 503 31.23 -9.35 7.47
CA LEU A 503 30.56 -10.58 7.91
C LEU A 503 30.43 -11.58 6.76
N ASN A 504 30.46 -12.85 7.11
CA ASN A 504 30.08 -13.99 6.25
C ASN A 504 29.38 -15.03 7.15
N LEU A 505 28.11 -14.79 7.49
CA LEU A 505 27.49 -15.45 8.67
C LEU A 505 27.66 -16.99 8.67
N PRO A 506 28.18 -17.58 9.78
CA PRO A 506 28.28 -17.00 11.12
C PRO A 506 29.55 -16.17 11.41
N GLU A 507 30.47 -16.04 10.46
CA GLU A 507 31.76 -15.37 10.68
C GLU A 507 31.62 -13.83 10.78
N LYS A 508 32.35 -13.22 11.72
CA LYS A 508 32.49 -11.76 11.91
C LYS A 508 33.98 -11.37 11.99
N ASP A 509 34.43 -10.50 11.11
CA ASP A 509 35.81 -9.99 11.04
C ASP A 509 35.89 -8.58 11.64
N PHE A 510 36.01 -8.52 12.97
CA PHE A 510 36.18 -7.26 13.73
C PHE A 510 37.54 -6.55 13.52
N PRO A 511 38.64 -7.24 13.12
CA PRO A 511 39.87 -6.57 12.67
C PRO A 511 39.77 -5.80 11.34
N TRP A 512 38.71 -6.00 10.55
CA TRP A 512 38.48 -5.23 9.32
C TRP A 512 38.03 -3.81 9.63
N SER A 513 38.66 -2.81 9.00
CA SER A 513 38.22 -1.41 9.06
C SER A 513 38.17 -0.83 7.65
N SER A 514 37.03 -0.24 7.30
CA SER A 514 36.76 0.43 6.03
C SER A 514 37.43 1.79 5.88
N GLY A 515 37.92 2.35 7.00
CA GLY A 515 38.33 3.76 7.08
C GLY A 515 37.17 4.76 6.98
N PHE A 516 35.92 4.35 7.26
CA PHE A 516 34.78 5.28 7.26
C PHE A 516 34.93 6.38 8.32
N GLU A 517 34.43 7.57 7.97
CA GLU A 517 34.45 8.75 8.82
C GLU A 517 33.03 9.11 9.27
N SER A 518 32.91 9.61 10.51
CA SER A 518 31.66 10.08 11.08
C SER A 518 31.85 11.40 11.85
N ALA A 519 30.80 12.21 11.85
CA ALA A 519 30.67 13.40 12.69
C ALA A 519 29.28 13.41 13.35
N VAL A 520 29.22 13.72 14.65
CA VAL A 520 27.99 13.68 15.45
C VAL A 520 27.76 15.00 16.18
N LYS A 521 26.49 15.42 16.25
CA LYS A 521 26.04 16.53 17.09
C LYS A 521 24.86 16.09 17.96
N VAL A 522 24.94 16.38 19.26
CA VAL A 522 23.82 16.26 20.20
C VAL A 522 23.24 17.64 20.48
N ASP A 523 21.92 17.80 20.33
CA ASP A 523 21.16 18.96 20.80
C ASP A 523 20.28 18.54 21.99
N GLN A 524 20.74 18.84 23.20
CA GLN A 524 20.03 18.56 24.45
C GLN A 524 18.76 19.40 24.64
N ARG A 525 18.59 20.50 23.90
CA ARG A 525 17.40 21.36 23.96
C ARG A 525 16.31 20.88 23.01
N ARG A 526 16.67 20.49 21.78
CA ARG A 526 15.74 19.86 20.82
C ARG A 526 15.46 18.39 21.14
N LYS A 527 16.27 17.75 21.99
CA LYS A 527 16.21 16.30 22.28
C LYS A 527 16.35 15.45 21.02
N VAL A 528 17.31 15.86 20.19
CA VAL A 528 17.71 15.21 18.94
C VAL A 528 19.23 15.08 18.91
N TRP A 529 19.73 13.95 18.40
CA TRP A 529 21.12 13.82 17.97
C TRP A 529 21.20 13.45 16.50
N THR A 530 22.22 13.97 15.83
CA THR A 530 22.44 13.83 14.39
C THR A 530 23.80 13.21 14.13
N ALA A 531 23.88 12.32 13.15
CA ALA A 531 25.12 11.68 12.72
C ALA A 531 25.26 11.77 11.19
N GLU A 532 26.39 12.28 10.73
CA GLU A 532 26.80 12.31 9.32
C GLU A 532 27.94 11.33 9.11
N TRP A 533 27.83 10.45 8.11
CA TRP A 533 28.81 9.42 7.79
C TRP A 533 29.29 9.55 6.35
N ARG A 534 30.52 9.10 6.06
CA ARG A 534 30.95 8.74 4.69
C ARG A 534 31.75 7.44 4.67
N ILE A 535 31.31 6.49 3.85
CA ILE A 535 31.86 5.14 3.70
C ILE A 535 32.57 5.06 2.34
N PRO A 536 33.89 4.78 2.28
CA PRO A 536 34.62 4.70 1.02
C PRO A 536 34.19 3.50 0.17
N PHE A 537 33.88 3.71 -1.11
CA PHE A 537 33.53 2.59 -2.01
C PHE A 537 34.67 1.59 -2.21
N ALA A 538 35.92 2.03 -2.06
CA ALA A 538 37.09 1.15 -2.08
C ALA A 538 37.06 0.06 -0.99
N ALA A 539 36.38 0.29 0.14
CA ALA A 539 36.20 -0.71 1.19
C ALA A 539 35.05 -1.70 0.90
N LEU A 540 34.03 -1.26 0.15
CA LEU A 540 32.86 -2.08 -0.21
C LEU A 540 33.07 -2.96 -1.45
N GLY A 541 34.26 -2.91 -2.05
CA GLY A 541 34.72 -3.80 -3.13
C GLY A 541 34.40 -3.31 -4.56
N GLU A 542 33.32 -2.55 -4.75
CA GLU A 542 33.03 -1.91 -6.04
C GLU A 542 32.60 -0.44 -5.88
N THR A 543 32.82 0.36 -6.92
CA THR A 543 32.22 1.69 -7.05
C THR A 543 30.92 1.59 -7.84
N PRO A 544 29.76 1.92 -7.25
CA PRO A 544 28.46 1.77 -7.90
C PRO A 544 28.30 2.75 -9.08
N LYS A 545 27.38 2.41 -9.97
CA LYS A 545 26.90 3.28 -11.05
C LYS A 545 25.45 3.68 -10.74
N ALA A 546 24.94 4.67 -11.46
CA ALA A 546 23.50 4.94 -11.40
C ALA A 546 22.73 3.69 -11.84
N GLY A 547 21.69 3.32 -11.09
CA GLY A 547 20.95 2.07 -11.28
C GLY A 547 21.57 0.83 -10.61
N THR A 548 22.78 0.91 -10.04
CA THR A 548 23.29 -0.16 -9.15
C THR A 548 22.34 -0.35 -7.97
N ARG A 549 22.13 -1.60 -7.57
CA ARG A 549 21.32 -1.98 -6.42
C ARG A 549 22.12 -2.86 -5.47
N TRP A 550 22.13 -2.51 -4.20
CA TRP A 550 22.69 -3.30 -3.10
C TRP A 550 21.60 -3.65 -2.08
N ARG A 551 21.89 -4.59 -1.19
CA ARG A 551 21.02 -4.91 -0.05
C ARG A 551 21.38 -4.03 1.14
N LEU A 552 20.36 -3.52 1.84
CA LEU A 552 20.53 -2.57 2.95
C LEU A 552 19.53 -2.85 4.07
N ASN A 553 19.96 -2.76 5.32
CA ASN A 553 19.06 -2.37 6.39
C ASN A 553 19.67 -1.27 7.26
N LEU A 554 18.82 -0.55 7.98
CA LEU A 554 19.17 0.60 8.81
C LEU A 554 18.50 0.42 10.17
N TYR A 555 19.25 0.63 11.25
CA TYR A 555 18.79 0.39 12.61
C TYR A 555 19.07 1.57 13.57
N ARG A 556 18.32 1.61 14.66
CA ARG A 556 18.55 2.46 15.85
C ARG A 556 18.32 1.63 17.10
N CYS A 557 19.35 1.50 17.92
CA CYS A 557 19.22 1.10 19.32
C CYS A 557 19.00 2.35 20.19
N ASP A 558 17.94 2.34 20.99
CA ASP A 558 17.68 3.28 22.08
C ASP A 558 17.38 2.47 23.34
N TYR A 559 18.36 2.42 24.24
CA TYR A 559 18.31 1.57 25.43
C TYR A 559 17.46 2.15 26.56
N ALA A 560 17.35 3.47 26.64
CA ALA A 560 16.50 4.12 27.64
C ALA A 560 15.01 3.78 27.43
N ASN A 561 14.61 3.61 26.17
CA ASN A 561 13.23 3.36 25.77
C ASN A 561 12.96 1.91 25.32
N ASN A 562 13.93 1.00 25.48
CA ASN A 562 13.89 -0.41 25.02
C ASN A 562 13.42 -0.54 23.56
N ALA A 563 14.02 0.25 22.67
CA ALA A 563 13.63 0.37 21.27
C ALA A 563 14.78 -0.04 20.33
N PHE A 564 14.54 -1.10 19.56
CA PHE A 564 15.43 -1.68 18.57
C PHE A 564 14.79 -1.50 17.20
N LEU A 565 14.83 -0.27 16.70
CA LEU A 565 14.07 0.14 15.51
C LEU A 565 14.79 -0.27 14.23
N ALA A 566 14.02 -0.67 13.23
CA ALA A 566 14.53 -1.03 11.91
C ALA A 566 13.75 -0.33 10.78
N TRP A 567 14.43 -0.05 9.67
CA TRP A 567 13.80 0.40 8.42
C TRP A 567 12.97 -0.73 7.79
N ARG A 568 13.50 -1.96 7.75
CA ARG A 568 12.72 -3.19 7.58
C ARG A 568 12.87 -4.08 8.82
N PRO A 569 11.81 -4.25 9.63
CA PRO A 569 11.81 -5.20 10.74
C PRO A 569 12.18 -6.63 10.31
N THR A 570 13.01 -7.29 11.10
CA THR A 570 13.45 -8.66 10.84
C THR A 570 12.39 -9.71 11.22
N GLY A 571 11.50 -9.37 12.16
CA GLY A 571 10.59 -10.32 12.80
C GLY A 571 11.29 -11.27 13.78
N GLN A 572 12.49 -10.89 14.26
CA GLN A 572 13.33 -11.70 15.15
C GLN A 572 14.04 -10.80 16.16
N GLY A 573 14.50 -11.36 17.29
CA GLY A 573 15.31 -10.67 18.30
C GLY A 573 16.76 -10.40 17.88
N SER A 574 17.00 -10.13 16.59
CA SER A 574 18.33 -9.89 16.01
C SER A 574 18.21 -9.05 14.72
N PHE A 575 19.22 -8.23 14.48
CA PHE A 575 19.43 -7.48 13.24
C PHE A 575 20.16 -8.30 12.15
N HIS A 576 20.83 -9.40 12.53
CA HIS A 576 21.60 -10.27 11.63
C HIS A 576 20.72 -11.25 10.84
N VAL A 577 19.66 -10.74 10.20
CA VAL A 577 18.75 -11.50 9.34
C VAL A 577 18.88 -10.98 7.91
N PRO A 578 19.94 -11.37 7.16
CA PRO A 578 20.23 -10.81 5.83
C PRO A 578 19.10 -10.96 4.81
N GLU A 579 18.26 -11.98 4.94
CA GLU A 579 17.07 -12.25 4.13
C GLU A 579 15.96 -11.19 4.33
N ARG A 580 16.05 -10.41 5.41
CA ARG A 580 15.13 -9.32 5.75
C ARG A 580 15.62 -7.94 5.33
N PHE A 581 16.79 -7.79 4.71
CA PHE A 581 17.24 -6.49 4.21
C PHE A 581 16.29 -5.94 3.13
N GLY A 582 16.23 -4.62 2.98
CA GLY A 582 15.64 -3.93 1.83
C GLY A 582 16.68 -3.65 0.74
N THR A 583 16.34 -2.76 -0.19
CA THR A 583 17.20 -2.40 -1.34
C THR A 583 17.70 -0.96 -1.25
N LEU A 584 19.01 -0.78 -1.42
CA LEU A 584 19.63 0.51 -1.72
C LEU A 584 19.77 0.66 -3.24
N GLU A 585 19.20 1.71 -3.83
CA GLU A 585 19.38 2.05 -5.24
C GLU A 585 20.21 3.33 -5.40
N PHE A 586 21.24 3.29 -6.25
CA PHE A 586 22.08 4.45 -6.54
C PHE A 586 21.43 5.34 -7.61
N GLY A 587 20.94 6.51 -7.21
CA GLY A 587 20.14 7.39 -8.07
C GLY A 587 20.94 8.13 -9.14
N GLU A 588 20.31 8.36 -10.29
CA GLU A 588 20.89 9.07 -11.44
C GLU A 588 21.23 10.55 -11.18
N ARG A 589 22.11 11.07 -12.03
CA ARG A 589 22.29 12.50 -12.25
C ARG A 589 21.01 13.08 -12.86
N LYS A 590 20.51 14.21 -12.33
CA LYS A 590 19.34 14.91 -12.95
C LYS A 590 19.55 15.24 -14.44
N ALA A 591 20.79 15.47 -14.87
CA ALA A 591 21.12 15.73 -16.27
C ALA A 591 20.91 14.52 -17.21
N ASP A 592 21.08 13.29 -16.70
CA ASP A 592 21.02 12.07 -17.49
C ASP A 592 19.61 11.47 -17.53
N ALA A 593 18.81 11.65 -16.47
CA ALA A 593 17.36 11.41 -16.50
C ALA A 593 16.67 12.25 -17.61
N PHE A 594 17.09 13.51 -17.80
CA PHE A 594 16.65 14.39 -18.89
C PHE A 594 17.23 14.06 -20.29
N ARG A 595 18.07 13.03 -20.38
CA ARG A 595 18.52 12.40 -21.65
C ARG A 595 17.81 11.07 -21.90
N LEU A 596 17.61 10.24 -20.88
CA LEU A 596 16.89 8.96 -20.99
C LEU A 596 15.46 9.19 -21.46
N SER A 597 14.69 10.04 -20.77
CA SER A 597 13.32 10.40 -21.18
C SER A 597 13.24 10.99 -22.60
N ARG A 598 14.29 11.71 -23.03
CA ARG A 598 14.38 12.28 -24.38
C ARG A 598 14.77 11.25 -25.44
N ASN A 599 15.49 10.20 -25.06
CA ASN A 599 15.81 9.06 -25.91
C ASN A 599 14.61 8.11 -26.06
N GLU A 600 13.85 7.89 -24.99
CA GLU A 600 12.60 7.12 -25.00
C GLU A 600 11.51 7.82 -25.83
N GLN A 601 11.36 9.13 -25.67
CA GLN A 601 10.52 9.94 -26.57
C GLN A 601 11.02 9.88 -28.03
N ARG A 602 12.33 9.79 -28.27
CA ARG A 602 12.89 9.60 -29.61
C ARG A 602 12.58 8.23 -30.19
N THR A 603 12.79 7.14 -29.47
CA THR A 603 12.48 5.79 -29.98
C THR A 603 10.99 5.62 -30.22
N ALA A 604 10.12 6.17 -29.37
CA ALA A 604 8.68 6.25 -29.63
C ALA A 604 8.36 7.03 -30.94
N SER A 605 9.03 8.17 -31.17
CA SER A 605 8.82 8.99 -32.37
C SER A 605 9.32 8.37 -33.68
N VAL A 606 10.25 7.41 -33.64
CA VAL A 606 10.81 6.76 -34.84
C VAL A 606 9.88 5.67 -35.39
N THR A 607 9.07 5.03 -34.54
CA THR A 607 8.18 3.92 -34.93
C THR A 607 6.92 4.37 -35.69
N VAL A 608 6.64 5.68 -35.78
CA VAL A 608 5.48 6.21 -36.52
C VAL A 608 5.90 6.88 -37.83
N ARG A 609 6.07 6.07 -38.88
CA ARG A 609 6.08 6.54 -40.28
C ARG A 609 5.02 5.80 -41.10
N SER A 610 3.89 6.48 -41.32
CA SER A 610 2.78 5.98 -42.14
C SER A 610 3.19 5.84 -43.62
N PRO A 611 2.74 4.78 -44.33
CA PRO A 611 3.02 4.62 -45.76
C PRO A 611 2.09 5.50 -46.61
N SER A 612 2.65 6.40 -47.42
CA SER A 612 1.86 7.23 -48.34
C SER A 612 2.49 7.38 -49.73
N ARG A 613 1.97 6.62 -50.71
CA ARG A 613 1.58 7.08 -52.07
C ARG A 613 1.22 5.88 -52.96
N ARG A 614 0.03 5.92 -53.58
CA ARG A 614 -0.30 5.13 -54.77
C ARG A 614 0.06 5.93 -56.03
N PRO A 615 0.54 5.31 -57.12
CA PRO A 615 0.45 5.87 -58.46
C PRO A 615 -0.98 5.76 -59.02
N SER A 616 -1.30 6.52 -60.07
CA SER A 616 -2.53 6.37 -60.89
C SER A 616 -2.29 5.46 -62.10
N PRO A 617 -3.35 4.94 -62.76
CA PRO A 617 -3.23 3.92 -63.81
C PRO A 617 -2.99 4.51 -65.21
N ALA A 618 -2.38 3.69 -66.07
CA ALA A 618 -2.33 3.85 -67.53
C ALA A 618 -2.74 2.52 -68.22
N ARG A 619 -2.94 2.55 -69.54
CA ARG A 619 -3.56 1.47 -70.33
C ARG A 619 -2.54 0.50 -70.96
N GLU A 620 -3.10 -0.49 -71.67
CA GLU A 620 -2.45 -1.44 -72.61
C GLU A 620 -1.70 -2.61 -71.93
N GLY A 621 -1.67 -3.82 -72.50
CA GLY A 621 -2.26 -4.31 -73.75
C GLY A 621 -2.57 -5.82 -73.68
N ALA A 622 -3.19 -6.38 -74.72
CA ALA A 622 -3.72 -7.75 -74.67
C ALA A 622 -2.66 -8.85 -74.91
N THR A 623 -2.87 -10.02 -74.31
CA THR A 623 -2.84 -11.33 -74.99
C THR A 623 -3.39 -12.41 -74.07
N ALA A 624 -3.72 -13.59 -74.60
CA ALA A 624 -4.29 -14.71 -73.85
C ALA A 624 -3.52 -16.00 -74.14
N ASP A 625 -3.56 -16.98 -73.22
CA ASP A 625 -4.12 -18.29 -73.57
C ASP A 625 -4.54 -19.16 -72.36
N ARG A 626 -5.47 -20.09 -72.66
CA ARG A 626 -5.63 -21.48 -72.21
C ARG A 626 -5.64 -21.96 -70.73
N LEU A 627 -6.73 -22.72 -70.49
CA LEU A 627 -6.95 -23.92 -69.64
C LEU A 627 -7.55 -23.64 -68.24
N ARG A 628 -8.87 -23.77 -68.01
CA ARG A 628 -9.86 -24.88 -68.17
C ARG A 628 -9.91 -25.90 -67.00
N ARG A 629 -10.90 -25.67 -66.11
CA ARG A 629 -11.76 -26.68 -65.40
C ARG A 629 -11.01 -27.61 -64.39
N PHE A 630 -11.67 -28.32 -63.46
CA PHE A 630 -13.08 -28.70 -63.27
C PHE A 630 -13.47 -28.75 -61.76
N ASP A 631 -14.79 -28.83 -61.51
CA ASP A 631 -15.53 -29.47 -60.40
C ASP A 631 -15.40 -29.07 -58.91
N THR A 632 -16.54 -28.57 -58.41
CA THR A 632 -17.11 -28.66 -57.06
C THR A 632 -18.33 -29.60 -57.10
N PRO A 633 -19.05 -29.94 -56.00
CA PRO A 633 -18.73 -30.01 -54.56
C PRO A 633 -19.13 -31.37 -53.93
N ARG A 634 -19.05 -31.53 -52.59
CA ARG A 634 -20.06 -32.27 -51.80
C ARG A 634 -19.97 -32.04 -50.28
N SER A 635 -21.13 -31.84 -49.65
CA SER A 635 -21.44 -32.22 -48.25
C SER A 635 -22.20 -33.56 -48.28
N PRO A 636 -22.35 -34.33 -47.18
CA PRO A 636 -23.09 -33.96 -45.95
C PRO A 636 -22.28 -34.37 -44.67
N GLY A 637 -22.82 -34.52 -43.45
CA GLY A 637 -24.19 -34.46 -42.91
C GLY A 637 -24.21 -34.71 -41.38
N SER A 638 -25.41 -34.71 -40.78
CA SER A 638 -25.61 -34.86 -39.32
C SER A 638 -26.59 -35.99 -38.98
N ALA A 639 -26.23 -36.86 -38.02
CA ALA A 639 -27.13 -37.62 -37.13
C ALA A 639 -26.28 -38.43 -36.13
N GLY A 640 -26.79 -38.63 -34.91
CA GLY A 640 -26.11 -39.36 -33.82
C GLY A 640 -26.57 -38.86 -32.46
#